data_AF-A0A4T0M489-F1
#
_entry.id   AF-A0A4T0M489-F1
#
_cell.length_a   1.000
_cell.length_b   1.000
_cell.length_c   1.000
_cell.angle_alpha   90.00
_cell.angle_beta   90.00
_cell.angle_gamma   90.00
#
_symmetry.space_group_name_H-M   'P 1'
#
loop_
_entity.id
_entity.type
_entity.pdbx_description
1 polymer ?
#
loop_
_entity_poly.entity_id
_entity_poly.type
_entity_poly.pdbx_seq_one_letter_code
_entity_poly.pdbx_strand_id
1 'polypeptide(L)'
;MTYIGQLPGLYWDEEKLKYFPITKKKPIIDNTASKPAEPARQIQLTPNLIKNPHRFNDAINLYHQTLDRRLRKQPNVKIYSHFYPISAAASLAERTIAVATSQLNSQLQKFNLDTEERKYILESSPGSVESLIAIDNDDNIGSYLLAIDKTLNRINQRREFVKYKSDVVSLSALTDNECVPIFISKIKRVFCAFLCFLTNAMSIESVQTKAFQDQKPGTSGLRKRVKVFQQDHYTENFVWATLQAMSNPPAKGSTLVLGGDGRYYGVECAQKVLKLSAAAGVKKVIVGQNAILSTPAASNLIRKYKADGGILMTASHNPGGPDNDFGIKFNVANGGPAPESVTNEIFNITKSLTSYSIAQLPDLDISKVGNFKHGNLEVEVVDSVKDYVELLKGIFDFDLIKKFLSENPSFKFLFDGLSGVTGSYGQAIFLGELGLSKDSVQNAVPLPDFGGLHPDPNLTYAHDLVERVEKDDITFGAASDGDGDRNMIIGKGVFVTPSDSVAIIADWAHVIPYFKGGLKGLARSMPTSGAIDRVAKVKNVEGFEVPTGWKFFGNLMDAGKLSICGEESFGTGSDHIREKDGLWAIVAWLNIIAAANQEHKGWNIKDILQAHYNKYGRNFFSRYDYEEVDSQAANNMIEHLTKTFETIDGTQLKATTSDTTFTVKESGNFSYTDPIDGSVSKNQGLYIVFQDGSRVIVRLSGTGSSGATIRLYVEKYSTESSEYGQDAQVGLLPLIEVALSLSKLQEFTGRTKPTVIT
;
A
#
# COMPACT_ATOMS: atom_id res chain seq x y z
N MET A 1 -10.68 49.99 -18.36
CA MET A 1 -9.60 50.78 -17.75
C MET A 1 -8.62 49.76 -17.16
N THR A 2 -7.70 49.13 -17.88
CA THR A 2 -6.63 49.56 -18.82
C THR A 2 -5.49 50.35 -18.15
N TYR A 3 -4.35 49.67 -17.91
CA TYR A 3 -2.95 50.00 -18.32
C TYR A 3 -1.91 49.46 -17.29
N ILE A 4 -1.04 48.50 -17.67
CA ILE A 4 0.43 48.60 -17.98
C ILE A 4 1.29 49.01 -16.75
N GLY A 5 2.43 48.41 -16.38
CA GLY A 5 3.34 47.40 -16.91
C GLY A 5 4.76 47.60 -16.29
N GLN A 6 5.64 46.62 -16.51
CA GLN A 6 7.13 46.63 -16.40
C GLN A 6 7.88 46.28 -15.10
N LEU A 7 8.79 45.31 -15.27
CA LEU A 7 9.97 44.90 -14.48
C LEU A 7 11.07 45.99 -14.47
N PRO A 8 11.98 45.96 -13.48
CA PRO A 8 13.40 45.61 -13.73
C PRO A 8 13.95 44.69 -12.60
N GLY A 9 15.05 43.95 -12.67
CA GLY A 9 16.28 44.01 -13.46
C GLY A 9 17.42 43.60 -12.50
N LEU A 10 18.04 42.44 -12.73
CA LEU A 10 19.20 41.93 -11.98
C LEU A 10 20.48 42.69 -12.37
N TYR A 11 21.30 43.06 -11.39
CA TYR A 11 22.72 43.43 -11.56
C TYR A 11 23.60 42.75 -10.50
N TRP A 12 24.78 42.34 -10.95
CA TRP A 12 25.92 41.78 -10.23
C TRP A 12 26.70 42.82 -9.41
N ASP A 13 27.42 42.39 -8.35
CA ASP A 13 28.82 42.81 -8.11
C ASP A 13 29.59 41.88 -7.14
N GLU A 14 30.92 41.88 -7.31
CA GLU A 14 31.96 41.00 -6.78
C GLU A 14 32.54 41.40 -5.39
N GLU A 15 33.42 40.51 -4.88
CA GLU A 15 34.65 40.78 -4.12
C GLU A 15 34.78 40.42 -2.62
N LYS A 16 35.87 39.64 -2.39
CA LYS A 16 36.84 39.67 -1.27
C LYS A 16 36.65 38.76 -0.04
N LEU A 17 37.27 37.58 -0.17
CA LEU A 17 37.86 36.75 0.89
C LEU A 17 39.27 37.26 1.31
N LYS A 18 39.51 37.42 2.63
CA LYS A 18 40.80 37.55 3.36
C LYS A 18 40.44 37.55 4.86
N TYR A 19 41.07 36.89 5.85
CA TYR A 19 42.44 36.49 6.21
C TYR A 19 42.36 35.52 7.43
N PHE A 20 43.09 34.39 7.61
CA PHE A 20 44.49 34.08 8.06
C PHE A 20 44.44 33.06 9.25
N PRO A 21 45.52 32.41 9.76
CA PRO A 21 46.89 32.21 9.24
C PRO A 21 47.58 30.82 9.45
N ILE A 22 48.52 30.51 8.52
CA ILE A 22 49.95 30.12 8.62
C ILE A 22 50.45 29.06 9.64
N THR A 23 51.15 28.03 9.13
CA THR A 23 52.58 27.64 9.37
C THR A 23 52.88 26.26 8.73
N LYS A 24 54.07 25.80 8.33
CA LYS A 24 55.35 26.31 7.79
C LYS A 24 56.13 25.07 7.24
N LYS A 25 57.09 25.28 6.31
CA LYS A 25 58.20 24.40 5.80
C LYS A 25 57.85 23.37 4.72
N LYS A 26 58.70 23.00 3.75
CA LYS A 26 59.81 23.54 2.91
C LYS A 26 60.07 22.44 1.81
N PRO A 27 60.79 22.71 0.70
CA PRO A 27 60.63 22.05 -0.62
C PRO A 27 61.86 21.25 -1.12
N ILE A 28 61.69 20.46 -2.20
CA ILE A 28 62.75 19.89 -3.09
C ILE A 28 62.08 19.73 -4.50
N ILE A 29 62.41 20.49 -5.57
CA ILE A 29 63.55 20.41 -6.55
C ILE A 29 63.49 19.05 -7.33
N ASP A 30 63.47 18.89 -8.66
CA ASP A 30 64.18 19.58 -9.75
C ASP A 30 63.63 19.24 -11.17
N ASN A 31 63.93 20.14 -12.14
CA ASN A 31 64.49 19.99 -13.51
C ASN A 31 64.19 18.73 -14.38
N THR A 32 64.08 18.73 -15.73
CA THR A 32 64.48 19.62 -16.85
C THR A 32 64.03 18.97 -18.19
N ALA A 33 64.06 19.75 -19.28
CA ALA A 33 64.43 19.37 -20.67
C ALA A 33 63.34 19.23 -21.78
N SER A 34 63.21 20.33 -22.55
CA SER A 34 63.31 20.48 -24.03
C SER A 34 62.61 19.53 -25.05
N LYS A 35 61.63 20.13 -25.78
CA LYS A 35 61.25 20.13 -27.24
C LYS A 35 61.99 19.19 -28.24
N PRO A 36 61.37 18.72 -29.36
CA PRO A 36 60.55 19.49 -30.33
C PRO A 36 59.27 18.80 -30.89
N ALA A 37 58.54 19.53 -31.74
CA ALA A 37 57.26 19.17 -32.36
C ALA A 37 57.41 18.28 -33.61
N GLU A 38 56.49 17.31 -33.80
CA GLU A 38 56.22 16.60 -35.07
C GLU A 38 54.79 15.94 -35.05
N PRO A 39 54.24 15.45 -36.18
CA PRO A 39 52.94 15.88 -36.74
C PRO A 39 51.70 15.08 -36.30
N ALA A 40 50.53 15.62 -36.64
CA ALA A 40 49.20 15.11 -36.32
C ALA A 40 49.00 13.61 -36.68
N ARG A 41 48.76 12.79 -35.64
CA ARG A 41 48.24 11.42 -35.80
C ARG A 41 46.71 11.44 -35.92
N GLN A 42 46.19 10.87 -37.01
CA GLN A 42 44.80 10.40 -37.10
C GLN A 42 44.53 9.41 -35.96
N ILE A 43 43.48 9.67 -35.18
CA ILE A 43 42.98 8.73 -34.17
C ILE A 43 42.15 7.68 -34.90
N GLN A 44 42.71 6.48 -35.10
CA GLN A 44 41.95 5.28 -35.41
C GLN A 44 41.22 4.82 -34.13
N LEU A 45 39.88 4.83 -34.15
CA LEU A 45 39.06 4.23 -33.11
C LEU A 45 39.01 2.71 -33.35
N THR A 46 39.69 1.93 -32.52
CA THR A 46 39.58 0.46 -32.53
C THR A 46 38.35 -0.04 -31.76
N PRO A 47 37.77 -1.22 -32.09
CA PRO A 47 36.47 -1.70 -31.57
C PRO A 47 36.35 -1.95 -30.05
N ASN A 48 37.42 -1.83 -29.26
CA ASN A 48 37.42 -2.19 -27.84
C ASN A 48 36.83 -1.12 -26.89
N LEU A 49 36.19 -0.06 -27.40
CA LEU A 49 35.57 0.98 -26.57
C LEU A 49 34.12 0.71 -26.16
N ILE A 50 33.50 -0.39 -26.63
CA ILE A 50 32.07 -0.68 -26.45
C ILE A 50 31.75 -1.50 -25.18
N LYS A 51 32.73 -1.80 -24.32
CA LYS A 51 32.52 -2.64 -23.12
C LYS A 51 32.66 -1.94 -21.76
N ASN A 52 32.68 -0.61 -21.68
CA ASN A 52 32.87 0.08 -20.38
C ASN A 52 32.06 1.39 -20.25
N PRO A 53 30.97 1.44 -19.44
CA PRO A 53 30.07 2.60 -19.35
C PRO A 53 30.73 3.90 -18.87
N HIS A 54 31.80 3.80 -18.07
CA HIS A 54 32.50 4.98 -17.55
C HIS A 54 33.23 5.79 -18.64
N ARG A 55 33.71 5.14 -19.71
CA ARG A 55 34.41 5.84 -20.81
C ARG A 55 33.47 6.53 -21.82
N PHE A 56 32.19 6.19 -21.83
CA PHE A 56 31.19 6.85 -22.68
C PHE A 56 30.85 8.25 -22.15
N ASN A 57 30.74 8.40 -20.83
CA ASN A 57 30.58 9.71 -20.19
C ASN A 57 31.84 10.57 -20.32
N ASP A 58 33.04 9.98 -20.29
CA ASP A 58 34.29 10.70 -20.56
C ASP A 58 34.38 11.20 -22.01
N ALA A 59 33.89 10.42 -22.98
CA ALA A 59 33.84 10.82 -24.39
C ALA A 59 32.81 11.96 -24.64
N ILE A 60 31.67 11.93 -23.94
CA ILE A 60 30.67 13.01 -23.96
C ILE A 60 31.23 14.27 -23.29
N ASN A 61 31.91 14.14 -22.15
CA ASN A 61 32.54 15.28 -21.47
C ASN A 61 33.69 15.87 -22.30
N LEU A 62 34.48 15.05 -23.00
CA LEU A 62 35.52 15.50 -23.93
C LEU A 62 34.91 16.20 -25.16
N TYR A 63 33.76 15.73 -25.66
CA TYR A 63 33.01 16.37 -26.74
C TYR A 63 32.48 17.75 -26.30
N HIS A 64 31.91 17.86 -25.10
CA HIS A 64 31.46 19.13 -24.54
C HIS A 64 32.62 20.10 -24.28
N GLN A 65 33.75 19.66 -23.73
CA GLN A 65 34.94 20.51 -23.53
C GLN A 65 35.56 20.98 -24.86
N THR A 66 35.46 20.18 -25.92
CA THR A 66 35.95 20.52 -27.26
C THR A 66 35.01 21.51 -27.96
N LEU A 67 33.70 21.38 -27.75
CA LEU A 67 32.68 22.31 -28.23
C LEU A 67 32.82 23.68 -27.52
N ASP A 68 33.04 23.66 -26.20
CA ASP A 68 33.22 24.86 -25.37
C ASP A 68 34.53 25.60 -25.69
N ARG A 69 35.61 24.87 -26.02
CA ARG A 69 36.86 25.45 -26.56
C ARG A 69 36.73 26.06 -27.96
N ARG A 70 35.83 25.53 -28.79
CA ARG A 70 35.57 26.07 -30.15
C ARG A 70 34.69 27.33 -30.09
N LEU A 71 33.73 27.37 -29.17
CA LEU A 71 32.84 28.51 -28.96
C LEU A 71 33.56 29.74 -28.38
N ARG A 72 34.60 29.55 -27.56
CA ARG A 72 35.44 30.66 -27.04
C ARG A 72 36.39 31.30 -28.06
N LYS A 73 36.53 30.73 -29.27
CA LYS A 73 37.44 31.22 -30.32
C LYS A 73 36.77 32.01 -31.45
N GLN A 74 35.45 32.21 -31.42
CA GLN A 74 34.73 32.97 -32.45
C GLN A 74 33.66 33.88 -31.84
N PRO A 75 33.97 35.16 -31.57
CA PRO A 75 33.05 36.06 -30.85
C PRO A 75 31.81 36.54 -31.65
N ASN A 76 31.65 36.18 -32.93
CA ASN A 76 30.68 36.85 -33.83
C ASN A 76 29.81 35.93 -34.70
N VAL A 77 29.40 34.75 -34.21
CA VAL A 77 28.39 33.93 -34.92
C VAL A 77 27.08 33.94 -34.16
N LYS A 78 26.09 34.71 -34.65
CA LYS A 78 24.69 34.59 -34.24
C LYS A 78 24.11 33.31 -34.83
N ILE A 79 23.69 32.37 -33.98
CA ILE A 79 22.86 31.24 -34.40
C ILE A 79 21.47 31.41 -33.78
N TYR A 80 20.46 31.48 -34.65
CA TYR A 80 19.06 31.34 -34.27
C TYR A 80 18.81 29.90 -33.80
N SER A 81 18.52 29.71 -32.52
CA SER A 81 18.05 28.42 -32.00
C SER A 81 16.57 28.25 -32.36
N HIS A 82 16.26 27.68 -33.52
CA HIS A 82 14.96 27.06 -33.75
C HIS A 82 15.03 25.61 -33.28
N PHE A 83 14.43 25.34 -32.12
CA PHE A 83 14.05 23.99 -31.73
C PHE A 83 13.05 23.46 -32.77
N TYR A 84 13.40 22.40 -33.50
CA TYR A 84 12.42 21.63 -34.26
C TYR A 84 11.70 20.67 -33.30
N PRO A 85 10.36 20.77 -33.14
CA PRO A 85 9.62 19.88 -32.24
C PRO A 85 9.47 18.48 -32.85
N ILE A 86 9.48 17.48 -31.97
CA ILE A 86 9.31 16.03 -32.23
C ILE A 86 8.05 15.70 -33.07
N SER A 87 7.06 16.60 -33.09
CA SER A 87 5.85 16.49 -33.92
C SER A 87 6.12 16.57 -35.43
N ALA A 88 7.18 17.25 -35.87
CA ALA A 88 7.51 17.35 -37.30
C ALA A 88 8.12 16.05 -37.86
N ALA A 89 8.84 15.28 -37.02
CA ALA A 89 9.41 13.99 -37.42
C ALA A 89 8.34 12.89 -37.52
N ALA A 90 7.37 12.88 -36.61
CA ALA A 90 6.21 11.99 -36.67
C ALA A 90 5.33 12.29 -37.88
N SER A 91 5.06 13.58 -38.15
CA SER A 91 4.30 14.02 -39.33
C SER A 91 5.02 13.69 -40.65
N LEU A 92 6.36 13.71 -40.67
CA LEU A 92 7.13 13.35 -41.85
C LEU A 92 7.14 11.82 -42.08
N ALA A 93 7.19 11.02 -41.01
CA ALA A 93 7.12 9.57 -41.09
C ALA A 93 5.75 9.08 -41.55
N GLU A 94 4.66 9.64 -40.99
CA GLU A 94 3.28 9.34 -41.41
C GLU A 94 3.02 9.75 -42.86
N ARG A 95 3.50 10.94 -43.29
CA ARG A 95 3.38 11.37 -44.69
C ARG A 95 4.21 10.49 -45.64
N THR A 96 5.39 10.03 -45.22
CA THR A 96 6.24 9.18 -46.06
C THR A 96 5.64 7.78 -46.22
N ILE A 97 5.07 7.20 -45.16
CA ILE A 97 4.36 5.92 -45.20
C ILE A 97 3.06 6.04 -46.00
N ALA A 98 2.29 7.12 -45.83
CA ALA A 98 1.07 7.36 -46.61
C ALA A 98 1.35 7.56 -48.10
N VAL A 99 2.43 8.25 -48.47
CA VAL A 99 2.86 8.45 -49.86
C VAL A 99 3.37 7.13 -50.47
N ALA A 100 4.13 6.33 -49.73
CA ALA A 100 4.61 5.03 -50.20
C ALA A 100 3.46 4.03 -50.42
N THR A 101 2.51 3.95 -49.49
CA THR A 101 1.33 3.07 -49.58
C THR A 101 0.36 3.56 -50.67
N SER A 102 0.20 4.87 -50.84
CA SER A 102 -0.60 5.47 -51.92
C SER A 102 0.02 5.25 -53.29
N GLN A 103 1.34 5.40 -53.44
CA GLN A 103 2.05 5.13 -54.70
C GLN A 103 2.04 3.64 -55.04
N LEU A 104 2.17 2.76 -54.05
CA LEU A 104 2.07 1.31 -54.24
C LEU A 104 0.66 0.88 -54.66
N ASN A 105 -0.39 1.39 -54.00
CA ASN A 105 -1.78 1.13 -54.38
C ASN A 105 -2.15 1.74 -55.75
N SER A 106 -1.63 2.93 -56.07
CA SER A 106 -1.79 3.59 -57.37
C SER A 106 -1.10 2.82 -58.51
N GLN A 107 0.06 2.22 -58.25
CA GLN A 107 0.78 1.37 -59.21
C GLN A 107 0.05 0.03 -59.41
N LEU A 108 -0.44 -0.58 -58.32
CA LEU A 108 -1.18 -1.84 -58.35
C LEU A 108 -2.59 -1.72 -58.97
N GLN A 109 -3.19 -0.53 -59.02
CA GLN A 109 -4.44 -0.26 -59.75
C GLN A 109 -4.26 -0.16 -61.27
N LYS A 110 -3.03 0.06 -61.77
CA LYS A 110 -2.73 0.12 -63.21
C LYS A 110 -2.47 -1.25 -63.83
N PHE A 111 -2.33 -2.28 -63.00
CA PHE A 111 -2.27 -3.67 -63.43
C PHE A 111 -3.64 -4.30 -63.15
N ASN A 112 -4.29 -4.81 -64.21
CA ASN A 112 -5.63 -5.38 -64.16
C ASN A 112 -5.58 -6.80 -63.56
N LEU A 113 -5.15 -6.89 -62.29
CA LEU A 113 -4.98 -8.12 -61.53
C LEU A 113 -6.26 -8.44 -60.76
N ASP A 114 -6.60 -9.72 -60.64
CA ASP A 114 -7.78 -10.13 -59.88
C ASP A 114 -7.54 -10.06 -58.36
N THR A 115 -8.63 -10.18 -57.60
CA THR A 115 -8.64 -10.01 -56.14
C THR A 115 -7.83 -11.08 -55.40
N GLU A 116 -7.67 -12.27 -55.97
CA GLU A 116 -6.90 -13.38 -55.39
C GLU A 116 -5.39 -13.21 -55.67
N GLU A 117 -5.00 -12.72 -56.85
CA GLU A 117 -3.60 -12.39 -57.17
C GLU A 117 -3.05 -11.25 -56.31
N ARG A 118 -3.88 -10.25 -55.97
CA ARG A 118 -3.49 -9.18 -55.02
C ARG A 118 -3.27 -9.70 -53.60
N LYS A 119 -4.11 -10.64 -53.16
CA LYS A 119 -4.02 -11.24 -51.83
C LYS A 119 -2.77 -12.11 -51.69
N TYR A 120 -2.46 -12.92 -52.70
CA TYR A 120 -1.27 -13.75 -52.74
C TYR A 120 0.04 -12.93 -52.69
N ILE A 121 0.11 -11.78 -53.38
CA ILE A 121 1.31 -10.92 -53.39
C ILE A 121 1.52 -10.22 -52.03
N LEU A 122 0.44 -9.83 -51.35
CA LEU A 122 0.51 -9.23 -50.02
C LEU A 122 0.85 -10.26 -48.93
N GLU A 123 0.37 -11.50 -49.07
CA GLU A 123 0.63 -12.60 -48.12
C GLU A 123 1.99 -13.30 -48.37
N SER A 124 2.56 -13.20 -49.57
CA SER A 124 3.88 -13.78 -49.93
C SER A 124 5.06 -12.81 -49.75
N SER A 125 4.78 -11.56 -49.35
CA SER A 125 5.81 -10.61 -48.92
C SER A 125 6.24 -10.98 -47.49
N PRO A 126 7.53 -10.86 -47.11
CA PRO A 126 8.06 -11.48 -45.90
C PRO A 126 7.35 -10.96 -44.65
N GLY A 127 6.41 -11.76 -44.17
CA GLY A 127 5.51 -11.48 -43.06
C GLY A 127 5.35 -12.73 -42.22
N SER A 128 6.44 -13.18 -41.59
CA SER A 128 6.34 -13.99 -40.38
C SER A 128 7.55 -13.70 -39.48
N VAL A 129 7.25 -13.33 -38.24
CA VAL A 129 8.22 -13.02 -37.16
C VAL A 129 9.18 -14.20 -36.92
N GLU A 130 8.77 -15.43 -37.23
CA GLU A 130 9.59 -16.63 -37.09
C GLU A 130 10.78 -16.70 -38.06
N SER A 131 10.69 -16.09 -39.25
CA SER A 131 11.81 -16.04 -40.20
C SER A 131 12.89 -15.00 -39.85
N LEU A 132 12.60 -14.09 -38.91
CA LEU A 132 13.54 -13.11 -38.36
C LEU A 132 14.26 -13.60 -37.09
N ILE A 133 13.71 -14.62 -36.41
CA ILE A 133 14.27 -15.16 -35.16
C ILE A 133 15.48 -16.09 -35.44
N ALA A 134 15.66 -16.58 -36.66
CA ALA A 134 16.79 -17.45 -37.02
C ALA A 134 18.08 -16.71 -37.42
N ILE A 135 18.20 -15.40 -37.19
CA ILE A 135 19.33 -14.58 -37.64
C ILE A 135 20.09 -14.03 -36.44
N ASP A 136 20.83 -14.93 -35.78
CA ASP A 136 21.90 -14.57 -34.86
C ASP A 136 23.21 -14.90 -35.59
N ASN A 137 23.73 -13.95 -36.39
CA ASN A 137 25.14 -13.80 -36.82
C ASN A 137 25.29 -12.78 -37.97
N ASP A 138 26.29 -11.90 -37.86
CA ASP A 138 26.58 -10.73 -38.72
C ASP A 138 26.89 -11.03 -40.21
N ASP A 139 27.07 -12.30 -40.61
CA ASP A 139 27.64 -12.64 -41.93
C ASP A 139 26.63 -12.82 -43.08
N ASN A 140 25.31 -12.69 -42.85
CA ASN A 140 24.30 -13.03 -43.86
C ASN A 140 23.57 -11.86 -44.55
N ILE A 141 23.95 -10.61 -44.29
CA ILE A 141 23.35 -9.43 -44.96
C ILE A 141 23.71 -9.39 -46.46
N GLY A 142 24.92 -9.83 -46.82
CA GLY A 142 25.36 -9.90 -48.22
C GLY A 142 24.58 -10.93 -49.05
N SER A 143 24.24 -12.06 -48.44
CA SER A 143 23.46 -13.15 -49.04
C SER A 143 22.01 -12.73 -49.29
N TYR A 144 21.46 -11.88 -48.42
CA TYR A 144 20.12 -11.31 -48.54
C TYR A 144 20.01 -10.31 -49.70
N LEU A 145 20.98 -9.40 -49.84
CA LEU A 145 21.05 -8.47 -50.98
C LEU A 145 21.25 -9.21 -52.30
N LEU A 146 22.05 -10.30 -52.30
CA LEU A 146 22.26 -11.16 -53.46
C LEU A 146 21.00 -11.97 -53.85
N ALA A 147 20.17 -12.36 -52.88
CA ALA A 147 18.90 -13.05 -53.14
C ALA A 147 17.85 -12.12 -53.74
N ILE A 148 17.80 -10.87 -53.26
CA ILE A 148 16.95 -9.81 -53.84
C ILE A 148 17.41 -9.50 -55.27
N ASP A 149 18.71 -9.34 -55.50
CA ASP A 149 19.27 -9.05 -56.82
C ASP A 149 19.09 -10.20 -57.83
N LYS A 150 19.21 -11.46 -57.39
CA LYS A 150 18.90 -12.65 -58.23
C LYS A 150 17.42 -12.78 -58.56
N THR A 151 16.54 -12.37 -57.65
CA THR A 151 15.08 -12.40 -57.87
C THR A 151 14.67 -11.30 -58.87
N LEU A 152 15.24 -10.10 -58.73
CA LEU A 152 15.04 -8.99 -59.66
C LEU A 152 15.62 -9.29 -61.06
N ASN A 153 16.78 -9.95 -61.14
CA ASN A 153 17.36 -10.37 -62.42
C ASN A 153 16.57 -11.49 -63.12
N ARG A 154 15.96 -12.42 -62.37
CA ARG A 154 15.05 -13.45 -62.95
C ARG A 154 13.75 -12.86 -63.49
N ILE A 155 13.26 -11.77 -62.88
CA ILE A 155 12.10 -11.02 -63.37
C ILE A 155 12.45 -10.28 -64.67
N ASN A 156 13.65 -9.70 -64.77
CA ASN A 156 14.12 -9.01 -65.97
C ASN A 156 14.41 -9.93 -67.17
N GLN A 157 14.76 -11.20 -66.94
CA GLN A 157 15.07 -12.15 -68.03
C GLN A 157 13.83 -12.75 -68.73
N ARG A 158 12.59 -12.46 -68.27
CA ARG A 158 11.37 -13.13 -68.77
C ARG A 158 10.49 -12.34 -69.74
N ARG A 159 10.91 -11.21 -70.32
CA ARG A 159 10.16 -10.58 -71.42
C ARG A 159 11.06 -10.03 -72.54
N GLU A 160 11.02 -10.71 -73.69
CA GLU A 160 11.18 -10.11 -75.00
C GLU A 160 10.08 -9.05 -75.20
N PHE A 161 10.46 -7.80 -75.47
CA PHE A 161 9.98 -6.99 -76.58
C PHE A 161 10.62 -5.59 -76.51
N VAL A 162 10.98 -5.13 -77.69
CA VAL A 162 11.95 -4.07 -78.01
C VAL A 162 11.32 -2.67 -77.97
N LYS A 163 12.18 -1.68 -77.69
CA LYS A 163 12.06 -0.22 -77.89
C LYS A 163 11.15 0.54 -76.92
N TYR A 164 11.75 1.15 -75.90
CA TYR A 164 11.98 2.59 -75.88
C TYR A 164 13.20 2.87 -74.97
N LYS A 165 14.30 3.34 -75.57
CA LYS A 165 15.50 3.81 -74.89
C LYS A 165 15.29 5.29 -74.56
N SER A 166 15.20 5.65 -73.29
CA SER A 166 15.89 6.81 -72.69
C SER A 166 15.47 6.94 -71.21
N ASP A 167 16.47 7.16 -70.37
CA ASP A 167 16.41 7.60 -68.97
C ASP A 167 15.98 6.59 -67.91
N VAL A 168 16.79 5.54 -67.72
CA VAL A 168 16.99 4.92 -66.40
C VAL A 168 18.43 5.21 -65.97
N VAL A 169 18.57 6.08 -64.98
CA VAL A 169 19.86 6.30 -64.28
C VAL A 169 20.19 5.00 -63.54
N SER A 170 21.32 4.39 -63.89
CA SER A 170 21.84 3.22 -63.17
C SER A 170 22.18 3.60 -61.72
N LEU A 171 21.64 2.86 -60.75
CA LEU A 171 21.97 3.00 -59.32
C LEU A 171 23.44 2.70 -58.99
N SER A 172 24.25 2.26 -59.95
CA SER A 172 25.72 2.20 -59.85
C SER A 172 26.40 3.57 -59.90
N ALA A 173 25.69 4.67 -60.19
CA ALA A 173 26.25 6.03 -60.22
C ALA A 173 26.08 6.81 -58.90
N LEU A 174 25.54 6.19 -57.84
CA LEU A 174 25.35 6.82 -56.53
C LEU A 174 26.42 6.42 -55.49
N THR A 175 27.48 5.73 -55.91
CA THR A 175 28.57 5.31 -55.00
C THR A 175 29.61 6.40 -54.72
N ASP A 176 29.58 7.53 -55.44
CA ASP A 176 30.61 8.57 -55.35
C ASP A 176 30.16 9.90 -54.71
N ASN A 177 29.13 9.89 -53.86
CA ASN A 177 28.77 11.09 -53.10
C ASN A 177 28.65 10.80 -51.60
N GLU A 178 29.31 11.66 -50.81
CA GLU A 178 29.46 11.66 -49.33
C GLU A 178 28.14 11.67 -48.51
N CYS A 179 26.98 11.46 -49.13
CA CYS A 179 25.66 11.45 -48.48
C CYS A 179 25.13 10.05 -48.10
N VAL A 180 25.70 8.98 -48.64
CA VAL A 180 25.25 7.59 -48.36
C VAL A 180 25.51 7.15 -46.90
N PRO A 181 26.66 7.46 -46.26
CA PRO A 181 26.91 7.09 -44.87
C PRO A 181 25.96 7.78 -43.88
N ILE A 182 25.53 9.01 -44.20
CA ILE A 182 24.61 9.81 -43.37
C ILE A 182 23.18 9.25 -43.46
N PHE A 183 22.75 8.84 -44.66
CA PHE A 183 21.43 8.26 -44.89
C PHE A 183 21.30 6.87 -44.24
N ILE A 184 22.32 6.01 -44.39
CA ILE A 184 22.39 4.70 -43.73
C ILE A 184 22.49 4.84 -42.20
N SER A 185 23.25 5.82 -41.69
CA SER A 185 23.31 6.13 -40.25
C SER A 185 21.95 6.60 -39.69
N LYS A 186 21.22 7.44 -40.43
CA LYS A 186 19.87 7.88 -40.03
C LYS A 186 18.87 6.73 -40.06
N ILE A 187 18.89 5.88 -41.08
CA ILE A 187 18.05 4.69 -41.15
C ILE A 187 18.41 3.72 -40.02
N LYS A 188 19.68 3.44 -39.76
CA LYS A 188 20.12 2.60 -38.63
C LYS A 188 19.68 3.17 -37.28
N ARG A 189 19.70 4.50 -37.09
CA ARG A 189 19.19 5.13 -35.86
C ARG A 189 17.68 5.06 -35.72
N VAL A 190 16.93 5.25 -36.80
CA VAL A 190 15.47 5.10 -36.82
C VAL A 190 15.08 3.64 -36.61
N PHE A 191 15.78 2.70 -37.24
CA PHE A 191 15.56 1.26 -37.12
C PHE A 191 15.98 0.73 -35.74
N CYS A 192 17.08 1.21 -35.16
CA CYS A 192 17.44 0.92 -33.76
C CYS A 192 16.47 1.56 -32.78
N ALA A 193 16.00 2.79 -33.02
CA ALA A 193 14.98 3.40 -32.18
C ALA A 193 13.66 2.63 -32.28
N PHE A 194 13.29 2.15 -33.47
CA PHE A 194 12.09 1.34 -33.71
C PHE A 194 12.20 -0.07 -33.11
N LEU A 195 13.37 -0.73 -33.22
CA LEU A 195 13.66 -1.97 -32.52
C LEU A 195 13.68 -1.77 -31.00
N CYS A 196 14.30 -0.70 -30.47
CA CYS A 196 14.25 -0.36 -29.05
C CYS A 196 12.83 -0.04 -28.58
N PHE A 197 11.96 0.48 -29.45
CA PHE A 197 10.55 0.72 -29.16
C PHE A 197 9.76 -0.59 -29.13
N LEU A 198 10.04 -1.50 -30.06
CA LEU A 198 9.43 -2.84 -30.13
C LEU A 198 9.93 -3.76 -29.01
N THR A 199 11.19 -3.67 -28.58
CA THR A 199 11.75 -4.47 -27.47
C THR A 199 11.36 -3.92 -26.09
N ASN A 200 10.79 -2.71 -26.01
CA ASN A 200 10.24 -2.12 -24.77
C ASN A 200 8.70 -2.03 -24.78
N ALA A 201 8.04 -2.47 -25.85
CA ALA A 201 6.59 -2.54 -25.92
C ALA A 201 6.11 -3.76 -25.13
N MET A 202 5.66 -3.50 -23.91
CA MET A 202 5.01 -4.50 -23.07
C MET A 202 3.76 -5.03 -23.79
N SER A 203 3.73 -6.34 -24.08
CA SER A 203 2.55 -6.97 -24.66
C SER A 203 1.45 -7.06 -23.60
N ILE A 204 0.23 -6.68 -23.96
CA ILE A 204 -0.97 -6.80 -23.12
C ILE A 204 -1.86 -7.85 -23.76
N GLU A 205 -2.19 -8.87 -22.99
CA GLU A 205 -3.12 -9.93 -23.39
C GLU A 205 -4.49 -9.68 -22.77
N SER A 206 -5.56 -9.96 -23.53
CA SER A 206 -6.92 -10.03 -23.02
C SER A 206 -7.27 -11.49 -22.75
N VAL A 207 -7.54 -11.81 -21.49
CA VAL A 207 -7.84 -13.18 -21.04
C VAL A 207 -9.33 -13.31 -20.78
N GLN A 208 -9.97 -14.29 -21.40
CA GLN A 208 -11.37 -14.62 -21.14
C GLN A 208 -11.52 -15.25 -19.76
N THR A 209 -12.56 -14.89 -19.02
CA THR A 209 -12.82 -15.38 -17.67
C THR A 209 -14.32 -15.59 -17.43
N LYS A 210 -14.67 -16.13 -16.27
CA LYS A 210 -16.05 -16.22 -15.79
C LYS A 210 -16.21 -15.37 -14.53
N ALA A 211 -17.36 -14.72 -14.41
CA ALA A 211 -17.69 -13.93 -13.23
C ALA A 211 -17.83 -14.80 -11.98
N PHE A 212 -17.35 -14.29 -10.85
CA PHE A 212 -17.54 -14.90 -9.52
C PHE A 212 -18.58 -14.10 -8.73
N GLN A 213 -19.52 -14.81 -8.11
CA GLN A 213 -20.65 -14.19 -7.39
C GLN A 213 -20.35 -13.92 -5.90
N ASP A 214 -19.21 -14.40 -5.41
CA ASP A 214 -18.85 -14.41 -3.99
C ASP A 214 -17.68 -13.47 -3.64
N GLN A 215 -17.24 -12.64 -4.60
CA GLN A 215 -16.14 -11.67 -4.47
C GLN A 215 -16.57 -10.33 -3.86
N LYS A 216 -17.48 -10.36 -2.89
CA LYS A 216 -17.91 -9.15 -2.17
C LYS A 216 -16.87 -8.77 -1.12
N PRO A 217 -16.23 -7.58 -1.19
CA PRO A 217 -15.36 -7.13 -0.12
C PRO A 217 -16.16 -6.95 1.19
N GLY A 218 -15.58 -7.39 2.31
CA GLY A 218 -16.09 -7.09 3.64
C GLY A 218 -15.75 -5.68 4.09
N THR A 219 -15.82 -5.42 5.41
CA THR A 219 -15.50 -4.10 6.01
C THR A 219 -14.10 -3.59 5.68
N SER A 220 -13.15 -4.49 5.43
CA SER A 220 -11.74 -4.16 5.19
C SER A 220 -11.12 -5.06 4.13
N GLY A 221 -11.84 -5.40 3.05
CA GLY A 221 -11.32 -6.21 1.93
C GLY A 221 -11.98 -7.59 1.76
N LEU A 222 -11.59 -8.30 0.70
CA LEU A 222 -12.05 -9.65 0.41
C LEU A 222 -11.18 -10.66 1.17
N ARG A 223 -11.81 -11.58 1.93
CA ARG A 223 -11.14 -12.65 2.67
C ARG A 223 -11.74 -13.99 2.31
N LYS A 224 -10.89 -14.97 2.00
CA LYS A 224 -11.25 -16.35 1.64
C LYS A 224 -10.10 -17.27 2.02
N ARG A 225 -10.34 -18.59 1.99
CA ARG A 225 -9.26 -19.58 2.06
C ARG A 225 -8.29 -19.39 0.89
N VAL A 226 -7.00 -19.64 1.12
CA VAL A 226 -5.94 -19.59 0.10
C VAL A 226 -6.34 -20.39 -1.15
N LYS A 227 -6.88 -21.60 -0.96
CA LYS A 227 -7.34 -22.47 -2.06
C LYS A 227 -8.39 -21.84 -2.96
N VAL A 228 -9.18 -20.87 -2.47
CA VAL A 228 -10.15 -20.12 -3.28
C VAL A 228 -9.42 -19.10 -4.16
N PHE A 229 -8.47 -18.36 -3.60
CA PHE A 229 -7.65 -17.41 -4.37
C PHE A 229 -6.79 -18.08 -5.44
N GLN A 230 -6.38 -19.32 -5.21
CA GLN A 230 -5.61 -20.14 -6.15
C GLN A 230 -6.47 -20.77 -7.27
N GLN A 231 -7.80 -20.66 -7.22
CA GLN A 231 -8.63 -21.06 -8.36
C GLN A 231 -8.32 -20.19 -9.58
N ASP A 232 -8.37 -20.81 -10.76
CA ASP A 232 -8.12 -20.12 -12.02
C ASP A 232 -8.94 -18.83 -12.13
N HIS A 233 -8.23 -17.73 -12.38
CA HIS A 233 -8.78 -16.38 -12.58
C HIS A 233 -9.45 -15.74 -11.36
N TYR A 234 -9.51 -16.38 -10.19
CA TYR A 234 -10.18 -15.79 -9.03
C TYR A 234 -9.47 -14.52 -8.56
N THR A 235 -8.14 -14.61 -8.35
CA THR A 235 -7.33 -13.47 -7.92
C THR A 235 -7.32 -12.36 -8.98
N GLU A 236 -7.14 -12.75 -10.24
CA GLU A 236 -7.04 -11.84 -11.38
C GLU A 236 -8.33 -11.06 -11.58
N ASN A 237 -9.50 -11.71 -11.50
CA ASN A 237 -10.79 -11.05 -11.60
C ASN A 237 -10.98 -9.98 -10.51
N PHE A 238 -10.64 -10.31 -9.26
CA PHE A 238 -10.84 -9.39 -8.15
C PHE A 238 -9.89 -8.18 -8.21
N VAL A 239 -8.61 -8.42 -8.51
CA VAL A 239 -7.62 -7.34 -8.67
C VAL A 239 -7.96 -6.46 -9.86
N TRP A 240 -8.36 -7.05 -11.00
CA TRP A 240 -8.79 -6.28 -12.17
C TRP A 240 -10.01 -5.43 -11.85
N ALA A 241 -11.05 -6.02 -11.24
CA ALA A 241 -12.24 -5.27 -10.81
C ALA A 241 -11.90 -4.12 -9.85
N THR A 242 -10.94 -4.33 -8.94
CA THR A 242 -10.44 -3.29 -8.04
C THR A 242 -9.82 -2.12 -8.81
N LEU A 243 -8.96 -2.40 -9.80
CA LEU A 243 -8.36 -1.38 -10.64
C LEU A 243 -9.39 -0.65 -11.52
N GLN A 244 -10.41 -1.35 -12.02
CA GLN A 244 -11.48 -0.74 -12.83
C GLN A 244 -12.45 0.11 -11.99
N ALA A 245 -12.66 -0.22 -10.71
CA ALA A 245 -13.49 0.57 -9.80
C ALA A 245 -12.83 1.91 -9.39
N MET A 246 -11.52 2.06 -9.60
CA MET A 246 -10.84 3.34 -9.45
C MET A 246 -11.35 4.31 -10.53
N SER A 247 -12.25 5.21 -10.15
CA SER A 247 -12.85 6.20 -11.05
C SER A 247 -12.30 7.61 -10.83
N ASN A 248 -11.90 7.95 -9.59
CA ASN A 248 -11.34 9.24 -9.25
C ASN A 248 -10.27 9.13 -8.14
N PRO A 249 -8.98 9.13 -8.49
CA PRO A 249 -8.43 9.09 -9.86
C PRO A 249 -8.57 7.70 -10.49
N PRO A 250 -8.53 7.59 -11.83
CA PRO A 250 -8.54 6.30 -12.51
C PRO A 250 -7.20 5.56 -12.35
N ALA A 251 -7.22 4.23 -12.46
CA ALA A 251 -5.99 3.43 -12.42
C ALA A 251 -4.98 3.83 -13.51
N LYS A 252 -5.44 4.27 -14.69
CA LYS A 252 -4.56 4.74 -15.75
C LYS A 252 -3.82 6.02 -15.32
N GLY A 253 -2.49 5.94 -15.29
CA GLY A 253 -1.61 7.04 -14.90
C GLY A 253 -1.39 7.16 -13.39
N SER A 254 -2.01 6.29 -12.58
CA SER A 254 -1.95 6.36 -11.12
C SER A 254 -0.62 5.88 -10.54
N THR A 255 -0.38 6.23 -9.28
CA THR A 255 0.64 5.64 -8.41
C THR A 255 -0.05 4.80 -7.34
N LEU A 256 0.31 3.53 -7.20
CA LEU A 256 -0.24 2.63 -6.18
C LEU A 256 0.82 2.19 -5.17
N VAL A 257 0.41 1.90 -3.94
CA VAL A 257 1.21 1.18 -2.95
C VAL A 257 0.84 -0.30 -2.95
N LEU A 258 1.82 -1.18 -2.82
CA LEU A 258 1.64 -2.63 -2.78
C LEU A 258 2.43 -3.24 -1.61
N GLY A 259 1.78 -4.08 -0.83
CA GLY A 259 2.43 -4.86 0.21
C GLY A 259 1.45 -5.77 0.94
N GLY A 260 1.89 -6.39 2.02
CA GLY A 260 1.08 -7.33 2.78
C GLY A 260 1.81 -7.83 4.01
N ASP A 261 1.17 -8.75 4.72
CA ASP A 261 1.68 -9.22 6.01
C ASP A 261 2.70 -10.37 5.93
N GLY A 262 3.05 -10.78 4.71
CA GLY A 262 3.99 -11.87 4.46
C GLY A 262 3.37 -13.27 4.51
N ARG A 263 2.04 -13.39 4.68
CA ARG A 263 1.36 -14.68 4.66
C ARG A 263 1.56 -15.43 3.33
N TYR A 264 1.39 -16.74 3.39
CA TYR A 264 1.44 -17.65 2.24
C TYR A 264 0.60 -17.10 1.06
N TYR A 265 1.07 -17.32 -0.17
CA TYR A 265 0.52 -16.76 -1.43
C TYR A 265 0.78 -15.25 -1.68
N GLY A 266 1.28 -14.50 -0.69
CA GLY A 266 1.52 -13.06 -0.80
C GLY A 266 2.43 -12.64 -1.97
N VAL A 267 3.61 -13.24 -2.10
CA VAL A 267 4.57 -12.89 -3.18
C VAL A 267 4.01 -13.23 -4.57
N GLU A 268 3.34 -14.38 -4.71
CA GLU A 268 2.72 -14.78 -5.98
C GLU A 268 1.60 -13.80 -6.36
N CYS A 269 0.74 -13.44 -5.41
CA CYS A 269 -0.30 -12.44 -5.61
C CYS A 269 0.29 -11.08 -5.99
N ALA A 270 1.41 -10.66 -5.38
CA ALA A 270 2.07 -9.40 -5.70
C ALA A 270 2.52 -9.34 -7.16
N GLN A 271 3.07 -10.42 -7.71
CA GLN A 271 3.45 -10.49 -9.13
C GLN A 271 2.24 -10.36 -10.06
N LYS A 272 1.11 -11.00 -9.71
CA LYS A 272 -0.16 -10.84 -10.45
C LYS A 272 -0.66 -9.40 -10.41
N VAL A 273 -0.61 -8.75 -9.23
CA VAL A 273 -1.01 -7.34 -9.08
C VAL A 273 -0.15 -6.42 -9.95
N LEU A 274 1.16 -6.63 -10.02
CA LEU A 274 2.05 -5.84 -10.88
C LEU A 274 1.69 -5.98 -12.37
N LYS A 275 1.44 -7.21 -12.83
CA LYS A 275 1.02 -7.51 -14.22
C LYS A 275 -0.31 -6.88 -14.60
N LEU A 276 -1.30 -6.96 -13.71
CA LEU A 276 -2.63 -6.37 -13.91
C LEU A 276 -2.58 -4.84 -13.82
N SER A 277 -1.79 -4.28 -12.91
CA SER A 277 -1.58 -2.83 -12.78
C SER A 277 -0.96 -2.24 -14.05
N ALA A 278 0.06 -2.90 -14.59
CA ALA A 278 0.65 -2.53 -15.88
C ALA A 278 -0.38 -2.52 -17.01
N ALA A 279 -1.22 -3.56 -17.12
CA ALA A 279 -2.27 -3.64 -18.14
C ALA A 279 -3.37 -2.59 -17.95
N ALA A 280 -3.70 -2.24 -16.70
CA ALA A 280 -4.63 -1.15 -16.38
C ALA A 280 -4.04 0.24 -16.65
N GLY A 281 -2.75 0.32 -17.00
CA GLY A 281 -2.06 1.57 -17.30
C GLY A 281 -1.59 2.34 -16.06
N VAL A 282 -1.46 1.68 -14.90
CA VAL A 282 -0.83 2.26 -13.70
C VAL A 282 0.58 2.71 -14.05
N LYS A 283 0.93 3.93 -13.67
CA LYS A 283 2.23 4.54 -13.99
C LYS A 283 3.30 4.06 -13.04
N LYS A 284 2.99 3.97 -11.75
CA LYS A 284 3.98 3.62 -10.72
C LYS A 284 3.38 2.71 -9.64
N VAL A 285 4.15 1.74 -9.18
CA VAL A 285 3.83 0.95 -7.98
C VAL A 285 4.99 1.04 -6.99
N ILE A 286 4.71 1.49 -5.77
CA ILE A 286 5.65 1.50 -4.65
C ILE A 286 5.41 0.21 -3.86
N VAL A 287 6.38 -0.69 -3.84
CA VAL A 287 6.26 -2.04 -3.26
C VAL A 287 7.16 -2.13 -2.02
N GLY A 288 6.63 -2.60 -0.89
CA GLY A 288 7.49 -2.97 0.24
C GLY A 288 8.43 -4.11 -0.12
N GLN A 289 9.66 -4.12 0.40
CA GLN A 289 10.62 -5.20 0.14
C GLN A 289 9.99 -6.58 0.42
N ASN A 290 10.15 -7.53 -0.50
CA ASN A 290 9.48 -8.85 -0.47
C ASN A 290 7.94 -8.80 -0.49
N ALA A 291 7.35 -7.69 -0.96
CA ALA A 291 5.93 -7.35 -0.80
C ALA A 291 5.48 -7.32 0.67
N ILE A 292 6.40 -7.11 1.62
CA ILE A 292 6.10 -6.97 3.05
C ILE A 292 5.90 -5.49 3.35
N LEU A 293 4.71 -5.12 3.82
CA LEU A 293 4.36 -3.78 4.26
C LEU A 293 3.19 -3.87 5.22
N SER A 294 3.32 -3.33 6.43
CA SER A 294 2.21 -3.31 7.38
C SER A 294 1.10 -2.40 6.86
N THR A 295 -0.14 -2.65 7.27
CA THR A 295 -1.28 -1.80 6.91
C THR A 295 -1.06 -0.34 7.32
N PRO A 296 -0.54 -0.03 8.54
CA PRO A 296 -0.16 1.34 8.90
C PRO A 296 0.95 1.93 8.02
N ALA A 297 1.98 1.16 7.70
CA ALA A 297 3.08 1.62 6.83
C ALA A 297 2.57 1.92 5.42
N ALA A 298 1.67 1.09 4.88
CA ALA A 298 1.05 1.36 3.58
C ALA A 298 0.23 2.65 3.60
N SER A 299 -0.58 2.87 4.64
CA SER A 299 -1.33 4.13 4.82
C SER A 299 -0.39 5.34 4.87
N ASN A 300 0.73 5.22 5.60
CA ASN A 300 1.79 6.23 5.63
C ASN A 300 2.38 6.49 4.23
N LEU A 301 2.77 5.44 3.49
CA LEU A 301 3.36 5.60 2.16
C LEU A 301 2.40 6.25 1.16
N ILE A 302 1.12 5.85 1.18
CA ILE A 302 0.09 6.45 0.33
C ILE A 302 0.04 7.97 0.57
N ARG A 303 0.03 8.38 1.84
CA ARG A 303 -0.06 9.79 2.23
C ARG A 303 1.24 10.55 1.96
N LYS A 304 2.39 9.98 2.30
CA LYS A 304 3.73 10.57 2.13
C LYS A 304 4.06 10.82 0.67
N TYR A 305 3.80 9.83 -0.19
CA TYR A 305 4.09 9.90 -1.62
C TYR A 305 2.91 10.38 -2.47
N LYS A 306 1.78 10.72 -1.84
CA LYS A 306 0.54 11.13 -2.53
C LYS A 306 0.12 10.11 -3.58
N ALA A 307 0.21 8.83 -3.23
CA ALA A 307 -0.28 7.75 -4.07
C ALA A 307 -1.81 7.80 -4.14
N ASP A 308 -2.35 7.19 -5.19
CA ASP A 308 -3.76 7.22 -5.52
C ASP A 308 -4.56 6.09 -4.83
N GLY A 309 -3.85 5.19 -4.15
CA GLY A 309 -4.40 4.08 -3.38
C GLY A 309 -3.34 3.02 -3.09
N GLY A 310 -3.78 1.88 -2.56
CA GLY A 310 -2.90 0.73 -2.36
C GLY A 310 -3.65 -0.58 -2.24
N ILE A 311 -2.99 -1.66 -2.65
CA ILE A 311 -3.49 -3.04 -2.58
C ILE A 311 -2.70 -3.78 -1.51
N LEU A 312 -3.38 -4.28 -0.49
CA LEU A 312 -2.76 -4.93 0.66
C LEU A 312 -3.13 -6.41 0.73
N MET A 313 -2.13 -7.29 0.70
CA MET A 313 -2.29 -8.75 0.74
C MET A 313 -2.28 -9.22 2.18
N THR A 314 -3.45 -9.19 2.81
CA THR A 314 -3.64 -9.54 4.22
C THR A 314 -5.07 -9.93 4.54
N ALA A 315 -5.24 -10.87 5.47
CA ALA A 315 -6.49 -11.14 6.16
C ALA A 315 -6.46 -10.72 7.65
N SER A 316 -5.57 -9.79 8.03
CA SER A 316 -5.38 -9.28 9.39
C SER A 316 -5.18 -10.42 10.39
N HIS A 317 -5.96 -10.48 11.46
CA HIS A 317 -5.87 -11.49 12.51
C HIS A 317 -6.12 -12.95 12.07
N ASN A 318 -6.68 -13.21 10.89
CA ASN A 318 -6.95 -14.57 10.42
C ASN A 318 -5.64 -15.37 10.22
N PRO A 319 -5.64 -16.69 10.50
CA PRO A 319 -4.46 -17.54 10.38
C PRO A 319 -3.95 -17.63 8.93
N GLY A 320 -2.65 -17.83 8.77
CA GLY A 320 -1.95 -17.95 7.49
C GLY A 320 -1.55 -19.38 7.17
N GLY A 321 -0.98 -19.59 5.99
CA GLY A 321 -0.57 -20.90 5.50
C GLY A 321 -1.50 -21.49 4.42
N PRO A 322 -1.08 -22.57 3.76
CA PRO A 322 -1.72 -23.08 2.52
C PRO A 322 -3.18 -23.53 2.69
N ASP A 323 -3.58 -23.97 3.89
CA ASP A 323 -4.94 -24.43 4.19
C ASP A 323 -5.80 -23.37 4.92
N ASN A 324 -5.23 -22.18 5.17
CA ASN A 324 -5.85 -21.12 5.94
C ASN A 324 -6.26 -19.93 5.05
N ASP A 325 -6.27 -18.73 5.60
CA ASP A 325 -6.91 -17.57 4.99
C ASP A 325 -5.92 -16.65 4.27
N PHE A 326 -6.38 -16.11 3.16
CA PHE A 326 -5.76 -15.02 2.43
C PHE A 326 -6.75 -13.85 2.29
N GLY A 327 -6.24 -12.66 2.00
CA GLY A 327 -7.09 -11.51 1.77
C GLY A 327 -6.43 -10.45 0.92
N ILE A 328 -7.28 -9.65 0.27
CA ILE A 328 -6.88 -8.49 -0.52
C ILE A 328 -7.72 -7.31 -0.05
N LYS A 329 -7.06 -6.33 0.59
CA LYS A 329 -7.63 -5.03 0.94
C LYS A 329 -7.30 -4.00 -0.14
N PHE A 330 -8.17 -3.00 -0.30
CA PHE A 330 -7.91 -1.85 -1.14
C PHE A 330 -8.09 -0.57 -0.32
N ASN A 331 -7.05 0.25 -0.30
CA ASN A 331 -7.05 1.57 0.32
C ASN A 331 -7.07 2.65 -0.78
N VAL A 332 -7.76 3.76 -0.53
CA VAL A 332 -7.88 4.88 -1.47
C VAL A 332 -6.84 5.96 -1.19
N ALA A 333 -6.82 7.03 -2.00
CA ALA A 333 -5.78 8.07 -1.99
C ALA A 333 -5.57 8.79 -0.64
N ASN A 334 -6.56 8.81 0.26
CA ASN A 334 -6.36 9.37 1.61
C ASN A 334 -5.49 8.48 2.53
N GLY A 335 -5.24 7.22 2.11
CA GLY A 335 -4.50 6.18 2.82
C GLY A 335 -5.37 5.17 3.57
N GLY A 336 -6.70 5.33 3.60
CA GLY A 336 -7.62 4.52 4.38
C GLY A 336 -8.40 3.49 3.56
N PRO A 337 -9.18 2.62 4.21
CA PRO A 337 -9.97 1.60 3.53
C PRO A 337 -10.94 2.20 2.51
N ALA A 338 -11.18 1.47 1.42
CA ALA A 338 -12.17 1.86 0.43
C ALA A 338 -13.57 2.07 1.06
N PRO A 339 -14.26 3.17 0.74
CA PRO A 339 -15.62 3.42 1.21
C PRO A 339 -16.62 2.45 0.57
N GLU A 340 -17.84 2.40 1.10
CA GLU A 340 -18.87 1.45 0.64
C GLU A 340 -19.18 1.58 -0.84
N SER A 341 -19.23 2.80 -1.36
CA SER A 341 -19.45 3.07 -2.79
C SER A 341 -18.41 2.36 -3.67
N VAL A 342 -17.13 2.43 -3.31
CA VAL A 342 -16.04 1.78 -4.03
C VAL A 342 -16.12 0.27 -3.89
N THR A 343 -16.31 -0.26 -2.67
CA THR A 343 -16.40 -1.72 -2.48
C THR A 343 -17.60 -2.36 -3.18
N ASN A 344 -18.73 -1.66 -3.24
CA ASN A 344 -19.91 -2.09 -3.99
C ASN A 344 -19.66 -2.07 -5.49
N GLU A 345 -18.94 -1.06 -5.99
CA GLU A 345 -18.56 -0.99 -7.40
C GLU A 345 -17.62 -2.14 -7.79
N ILE A 346 -16.60 -2.42 -6.98
CA ILE A 346 -15.72 -3.60 -7.16
C ILE A 346 -16.58 -4.86 -7.29
N PHE A 347 -17.50 -5.09 -6.36
CA PHE A 347 -18.35 -6.27 -6.38
C PHE A 347 -19.32 -6.31 -7.57
N ASN A 348 -19.81 -5.16 -8.03
CA ASN A 348 -20.65 -5.11 -9.22
C ASN A 348 -19.87 -5.53 -10.46
N ILE A 349 -18.64 -5.05 -10.62
CA ILE A 349 -17.76 -5.41 -11.73
C ILE A 349 -17.45 -6.91 -11.71
N THR A 350 -17.13 -7.51 -10.55
CA THR A 350 -16.80 -8.94 -10.45
C THR A 350 -17.95 -9.85 -10.90
N LYS A 351 -19.21 -9.46 -10.65
CA LYS A 351 -20.41 -10.25 -11.00
C LYS A 351 -20.70 -10.30 -12.50
N SER A 352 -20.14 -9.37 -13.28
CA SER A 352 -20.38 -9.26 -14.72
C SER A 352 -19.10 -9.37 -15.57
N LEU A 353 -17.94 -9.64 -14.95
CA LEU A 353 -16.66 -9.69 -15.65
C LEU A 353 -16.58 -10.88 -16.61
N THR A 354 -16.28 -10.62 -17.89
CA THR A 354 -16.11 -11.64 -18.95
C THR A 354 -14.67 -11.74 -19.46
N SER A 355 -13.86 -10.70 -19.26
CA SER A 355 -12.43 -10.72 -19.53
C SER A 355 -11.68 -9.71 -18.65
N TYR A 356 -10.39 -9.94 -18.47
CA TYR A 356 -9.44 -8.96 -17.91
C TYR A 356 -8.23 -8.81 -18.82
N SER A 357 -7.48 -7.72 -18.66
CA SER A 357 -6.20 -7.54 -19.37
C SER A 357 -5.04 -7.78 -18.42
N ILE A 358 -3.99 -8.45 -18.90
CA ILE A 358 -2.78 -8.73 -18.14
C ILE A 358 -1.54 -8.45 -18.99
N ALA A 359 -0.54 -7.82 -18.39
CA ALA A 359 0.71 -7.56 -19.06
C ALA A 359 1.60 -8.80 -19.04
N GLN A 360 2.22 -9.10 -20.18
CA GLN A 360 3.26 -10.11 -20.30
C GLN A 360 4.57 -9.57 -19.73
N LEU A 361 4.67 -9.59 -18.40
CA LEU A 361 5.84 -9.18 -17.64
C LEU A 361 6.48 -10.42 -17.00
N PRO A 362 7.81 -10.56 -17.05
CA PRO A 362 8.49 -11.50 -16.17
C PRO A 362 8.28 -11.07 -14.72
N ASP A 363 8.38 -12.03 -13.80
CA ASP A 363 8.34 -11.73 -12.37
C ASP A 363 9.52 -10.81 -12.01
N LEU A 364 9.23 -9.77 -11.22
CA LEU A 364 10.21 -8.79 -10.80
C LEU A 364 10.88 -9.24 -9.50
N ASP A 365 12.20 -9.04 -9.38
CA ASP A 365 12.93 -9.27 -8.14
C ASP A 365 12.61 -8.17 -7.11
N ILE A 366 11.48 -8.34 -6.41
CA ILE A 366 11.02 -7.44 -5.34
C ILE A 366 11.74 -7.68 -4.00
N SER A 367 12.75 -8.55 -3.95
CA SER A 367 13.53 -8.81 -2.74
C SER A 367 14.59 -7.74 -2.45
N LYS A 368 14.89 -6.87 -3.43
CA LYS A 368 15.92 -5.84 -3.34
C LYS A 368 15.32 -4.46 -3.49
N VAL A 369 15.64 -3.57 -2.55
CA VAL A 369 15.32 -2.13 -2.65
C VAL A 369 15.93 -1.55 -3.92
N GLY A 370 15.14 -0.80 -4.67
CA GLY A 370 15.57 -0.23 -5.96
C GLY A 370 14.41 0.11 -6.88
N ASN A 371 14.76 0.65 -8.05
CA ASN A 371 13.78 1.05 -9.07
C ASN A 371 13.90 0.15 -10.29
N PHE A 372 12.76 -0.30 -10.80
CA PHE A 372 12.62 -1.07 -12.01
C PHE A 372 11.67 -0.32 -12.95
N LYS A 373 11.95 -0.36 -14.25
CA LYS A 373 11.07 0.23 -15.25
C LYS A 373 10.84 -0.77 -16.37
N HIS A 374 9.58 -1.03 -16.69
CA HIS A 374 9.19 -1.87 -17.81
C HIS A 374 8.05 -1.21 -18.56
N GLY A 375 8.28 -0.87 -19.84
CA GLY A 375 7.35 -0.05 -20.61
C GLY A 375 7.01 1.26 -19.87
N ASN A 376 5.71 1.48 -19.61
CA ASN A 376 5.21 2.64 -18.90
C ASN A 376 5.09 2.45 -17.37
N LEU A 377 5.28 1.23 -16.87
CA LEU A 377 5.21 0.93 -15.44
C LEU A 377 6.59 1.16 -14.79
N GLU A 378 6.61 1.98 -13.74
CA GLU A 378 7.71 2.11 -12.79
C GLU A 378 7.39 1.30 -11.53
N VAL A 379 8.32 0.49 -11.05
CA VAL A 379 8.19 -0.24 -9.79
C VAL A 379 9.33 0.19 -8.88
N GLU A 380 8.98 0.80 -7.75
CA GLU A 380 9.92 1.23 -6.73
C GLU A 380 9.80 0.29 -5.53
N VAL A 381 10.80 -0.55 -5.31
CA VAL A 381 10.89 -1.39 -4.12
C VAL A 381 11.53 -0.57 -3.00
N VAL A 382 10.80 -0.37 -1.90
CA VAL A 382 11.24 0.43 -0.76
C VAL A 382 11.54 -0.44 0.46
N ASP A 383 12.36 0.09 1.37
CA ASP A 383 12.49 -0.51 2.71
C ASP A 383 11.13 -0.46 3.42
N SER A 384 10.69 -1.60 3.94
CA SER A 384 9.35 -1.74 4.52
C SER A 384 9.14 -0.89 5.78
N VAL A 385 10.21 -0.56 6.51
CA VAL A 385 10.13 -0.07 7.89
C VAL A 385 10.55 1.41 8.00
N LYS A 386 11.52 1.84 7.18
CA LYS A 386 12.18 3.14 7.32
C LYS A 386 11.22 4.33 7.40
N ASP A 387 10.34 4.48 6.41
CA ASP A 387 9.42 5.62 6.32
C ASP A 387 8.42 5.66 7.49
N TYR A 388 8.06 4.48 8.01
CA TYR A 388 7.16 4.34 9.14
C TYR A 388 7.85 4.67 10.48
N VAL A 389 9.11 4.25 10.67
CA VAL A 389 9.90 4.65 11.85
C VAL A 389 10.12 6.16 11.88
N GLU A 390 10.41 6.77 10.73
CA GLU A 390 10.49 8.23 10.60
C GLU A 390 9.18 8.92 11.02
N LEU A 391 8.02 8.36 10.62
CA LEU A 391 6.71 8.87 11.03
C LEU A 391 6.54 8.82 12.56
N LEU A 392 6.83 7.68 13.20
CA LEU A 392 6.68 7.55 14.66
C LEU A 392 7.59 8.49 15.44
N LYS A 393 8.83 8.69 14.97
CA LYS A 393 9.77 9.66 15.57
C LYS A 393 9.30 11.11 15.44
N GLY A 394 8.49 11.42 14.44
CA GLY A 394 7.82 12.72 14.30
C GLY A 394 6.62 12.91 15.22
N ILE A 395 6.07 11.82 15.79
CA ILE A 395 4.86 11.85 16.62
C ILE A 395 5.19 11.84 18.12
N PHE A 396 6.14 10.98 18.52
CA PHE A 396 6.43 10.66 19.92
C PHE A 396 7.79 11.20 20.37
N ASP A 397 7.98 11.31 21.68
CA ASP A 397 9.25 11.72 22.30
C ASP A 397 10.12 10.49 22.58
N PHE A 398 10.86 10.06 21.56
CA PHE A 398 11.75 8.91 21.66
C PHE A 398 12.89 9.14 22.67
N ASP A 399 13.32 10.39 22.88
CA ASP A 399 14.38 10.70 23.83
C ASP A 399 13.88 10.55 25.28
N LEU A 400 12.64 10.98 25.56
CA LEU A 400 11.97 10.74 26.83
C LEU A 400 11.84 9.25 27.12
N ILE A 401 11.38 8.46 26.14
CA ILE A 401 11.24 7.00 26.29
C ILE A 401 12.60 6.36 26.59
N LYS A 402 13.64 6.68 25.81
CA LYS A 402 15.00 6.15 26.04
C LYS A 402 15.53 6.52 27.41
N LYS A 403 15.37 7.78 27.83
CA LYS A 403 15.78 8.25 29.14
C LYS A 403 15.09 7.45 30.24
N PHE A 404 13.76 7.32 30.17
CA PHE A 404 12.98 6.52 31.12
C PHE A 404 13.49 5.07 31.20
N LEU A 405 13.66 4.40 30.07
CA LEU A 405 14.16 3.01 30.03
C LEU A 405 15.56 2.90 30.63
N SER A 406 16.45 3.86 30.38
CA SER A 406 17.81 3.87 30.92
C SER A 406 17.86 4.13 32.44
N GLU A 407 16.96 4.96 32.96
CA GLU A 407 16.86 5.29 34.39
C GLU A 407 16.09 4.23 35.18
N ASN A 408 15.35 3.35 34.52
CA ASN A 408 14.51 2.31 35.13
C ASN A 408 14.86 0.91 34.56
N PRO A 409 16.07 0.37 34.82
CA PRO A 409 16.50 -0.92 34.28
C PRO A 409 15.66 -2.12 34.77
N SER A 410 14.84 -1.94 35.81
CA SER A 410 13.86 -2.93 36.27
C SER A 410 12.57 -2.95 35.44
N PHE A 411 12.32 -1.94 34.60
CA PHE A 411 11.18 -1.90 33.70
C PHE A 411 11.40 -2.89 32.55
N LYS A 412 10.70 -4.02 32.59
CA LYS A 412 10.80 -5.06 31.56
C LYS A 412 9.74 -4.84 30.50
N PHE A 413 10.19 -4.63 29.27
CA PHE A 413 9.34 -4.54 28.08
C PHE A 413 9.48 -5.80 27.22
N LEU A 414 8.35 -6.31 26.73
CA LEU A 414 8.29 -7.42 25.78
C LEU A 414 7.26 -7.15 24.68
N PHE A 415 7.70 -7.17 23.43
CA PHE A 415 6.83 -7.12 22.26
C PHE A 415 6.76 -8.48 21.56
N ASP A 416 5.55 -8.96 21.29
CA ASP A 416 5.29 -10.14 20.49
C ASP A 416 4.79 -9.75 19.09
N GLY A 417 5.56 -10.08 18.06
CA GLY A 417 5.18 -9.84 16.67
C GLY A 417 4.21 -10.89 16.10
N LEU A 418 3.90 -11.95 16.86
CA LEU A 418 3.10 -13.12 16.45
C LEU A 418 3.52 -13.70 15.09
N SER A 419 4.80 -13.61 14.76
CA SER A 419 5.40 -13.96 13.47
C SER A 419 4.74 -13.27 12.27
N GLY A 420 4.05 -12.15 12.51
CA GLY A 420 3.42 -11.30 11.52
C GLY A 420 4.32 -10.17 11.04
N VAL A 421 3.72 -9.24 10.29
CA VAL A 421 4.45 -8.18 9.58
C VAL A 421 5.22 -7.26 10.52
N THR A 422 4.70 -7.04 11.73
CA THR A 422 5.24 -6.08 12.70
C THR A 422 6.51 -6.56 13.38
N GLY A 423 6.91 -7.82 13.21
CA GLY A 423 8.19 -8.32 13.73
C GLY A 423 9.38 -7.47 13.31
N SER A 424 9.52 -7.18 12.01
CA SER A 424 10.59 -6.32 11.47
C SER A 424 10.52 -4.87 11.98
N TYR A 425 9.31 -4.36 12.20
CA TYR A 425 9.08 -3.00 12.70
C TYR A 425 9.41 -2.90 14.18
N GLY A 426 8.98 -3.87 14.98
CA GLY A 426 9.31 -3.99 16.39
C GLY A 426 10.81 -4.11 16.62
N GLN A 427 11.52 -4.88 15.78
CA GLN A 427 12.99 -4.91 15.83
C GLN A 427 13.61 -3.53 15.56
N ALA A 428 13.18 -2.84 14.51
CA ALA A 428 13.70 -1.52 14.18
C ALA A 428 13.42 -0.46 15.27
N ILE A 429 12.22 -0.46 15.84
CA ILE A 429 11.80 0.50 16.86
C ILE A 429 12.42 0.16 18.22
N PHE A 430 12.17 -1.04 18.73
CA PHE A 430 12.52 -1.39 20.10
C PHE A 430 14.01 -1.70 20.27
N LEU A 431 14.61 -2.45 19.33
CA LEU A 431 16.04 -2.77 19.39
C LEU A 431 16.89 -1.66 18.75
N GLY A 432 16.49 -1.19 17.58
CA GLY A 432 17.24 -0.21 16.80
C GLY A 432 17.18 1.20 17.40
N GLU A 433 15.98 1.78 17.43
CA GLU A 433 15.79 3.16 17.87
C GLU A 433 15.87 3.29 19.40
N LEU A 434 15.16 2.46 20.17
CA LEU A 434 15.08 2.56 21.63
C LEU A 434 16.21 1.81 22.37
N GLY A 435 17.03 1.02 21.67
CA GLY A 435 18.23 0.38 22.23
C GLY A 435 17.94 -0.76 23.22
N LEU A 436 16.76 -1.37 23.17
CA LEU A 436 16.42 -2.52 24.01
C LEU A 436 17.16 -3.79 23.57
N SER A 437 17.28 -4.74 24.49
CA SER A 437 17.91 -6.04 24.22
C SER A 437 17.05 -6.93 23.34
N LYS A 438 17.66 -7.94 22.69
CA LYS A 438 16.93 -8.91 21.86
C LYS A 438 15.83 -9.66 22.62
N ASP A 439 15.95 -9.79 23.94
CA ASP A 439 14.95 -10.48 24.78
C ASP A 439 13.64 -9.69 24.94
N SER A 440 13.64 -8.41 24.52
CA SER A 440 12.47 -7.53 24.51
C SER A 440 11.57 -7.71 23.28
N VAL A 441 11.91 -8.61 22.37
CA VAL A 441 11.04 -9.00 21.25
C VAL A 441 10.95 -10.52 21.15
N GLN A 442 9.78 -11.03 20.77
CA GLN A 442 9.57 -12.44 20.44
C GLN A 442 8.71 -12.59 19.18
N ASN A 443 8.80 -13.75 18.52
CA ASN A 443 8.13 -14.04 17.25
C ASN A 443 8.26 -12.88 16.23
N ALA A 444 9.45 -12.27 16.16
CA ALA A 444 9.67 -11.02 15.44
C ALA A 444 10.19 -11.21 14.00
N VAL A 445 10.00 -12.40 13.44
CA VAL A 445 10.32 -12.71 12.04
C VAL A 445 9.02 -13.04 11.32
N PRO A 446 8.65 -12.31 10.25
CA PRO A 446 7.45 -12.64 9.47
C PRO A 446 7.55 -14.04 8.87
N LEU A 447 6.53 -14.87 9.08
CA LEU A 447 6.45 -16.23 8.54
C LEU A 447 5.15 -16.43 7.73
N PRO A 448 5.18 -17.16 6.59
CA PRO A 448 4.00 -17.35 5.74
C PRO A 448 2.78 -17.99 6.43
N ASP A 449 3.01 -18.78 7.47
CA ASP A 449 2.00 -19.44 8.30
C ASP A 449 1.95 -18.87 9.72
N PHE A 450 2.62 -17.74 9.97
CA PHE A 450 2.78 -17.13 11.30
C PHE A 450 3.37 -18.08 12.35
N GLY A 451 4.15 -19.08 11.94
CA GLY A 451 4.68 -20.11 12.85
C GLY A 451 3.61 -21.10 13.35
N GLY A 452 2.49 -21.21 12.63
CA GLY A 452 1.32 -22.00 13.04
C GLY A 452 0.43 -21.30 14.06
N LEU A 453 0.74 -20.06 14.43
CA LEU A 453 -0.05 -19.26 15.37
C LEU A 453 -1.25 -18.60 14.68
N HIS A 454 -2.25 -18.24 15.48
CA HIS A 454 -3.30 -17.32 15.07
C HIS A 454 -2.83 -15.89 15.40
N PRO A 455 -2.55 -15.02 14.42
CA PRO A 455 -1.94 -13.72 14.67
C PRO A 455 -2.98 -12.69 15.15
N ASP A 456 -3.69 -12.98 16.24
CA ASP A 456 -4.70 -12.11 16.86
C ASP A 456 -4.27 -11.76 18.29
N PRO A 457 -4.03 -10.47 18.61
CA PRO A 457 -3.48 -10.06 19.89
C PRO A 457 -4.60 -10.02 20.94
N ASN A 458 -4.97 -11.17 21.47
CA ASN A 458 -5.91 -11.31 22.58
C ASN A 458 -5.42 -12.34 23.59
N LEU A 459 -6.06 -12.40 24.77
CA LEU A 459 -5.64 -13.28 25.87
C LEU A 459 -5.68 -14.78 25.52
N THR A 460 -6.47 -15.17 24.51
CA THR A 460 -6.57 -16.56 24.04
C THR A 460 -5.44 -16.93 23.09
N TYR A 461 -5.18 -16.12 22.07
CA TYR A 461 -4.24 -16.46 20.99
C TYR A 461 -2.81 -15.98 21.24
N ALA A 462 -2.62 -14.88 21.97
CA ALA A 462 -1.30 -14.43 22.44
C ALA A 462 -0.91 -15.10 23.77
N HIS A 463 -1.28 -16.38 23.94
CA HIS A 463 -1.10 -17.14 25.17
C HIS A 463 0.35 -17.15 25.66
N ASP A 464 1.31 -17.38 24.76
CA ASP A 464 2.74 -17.42 25.11
C ASP A 464 3.24 -16.07 25.65
N LEU A 465 2.73 -14.95 25.13
CA LEU A 465 3.00 -13.63 25.69
C LEU A 465 2.40 -13.50 27.10
N VAL A 466 1.14 -13.88 27.29
CA VAL A 466 0.45 -13.80 28.59
C VAL A 466 1.18 -14.61 29.66
N GLU A 467 1.53 -15.87 29.36
CA GLU A 467 2.29 -16.72 30.27
C GLU A 467 3.64 -16.11 30.62
N ARG A 468 4.37 -15.60 29.62
CA ARG A 468 5.68 -15.02 29.83
C ARG A 468 5.62 -13.72 30.61
N VAL A 469 4.57 -12.91 30.42
CA VAL A 469 4.35 -11.68 31.19
C VAL A 469 4.25 -11.97 32.69
N GLU A 470 3.50 -13.00 33.05
CA GLU A 470 3.37 -13.44 34.44
C GLU A 470 4.64 -14.09 34.98
N LYS A 471 5.24 -15.00 34.21
CA LYS A 471 6.41 -15.80 34.62
C LYS A 471 7.68 -14.96 34.78
N ASP A 472 7.93 -14.06 33.84
CA ASP A 472 9.21 -13.31 33.76
C ASP A 472 9.11 -11.91 34.42
N ASP A 473 8.01 -11.62 35.10
CA ASP A 473 7.71 -10.31 35.72
C ASP A 473 7.76 -9.15 34.71
N ILE A 474 7.17 -9.33 33.52
CA ILE A 474 7.17 -8.28 32.50
C ILE A 474 6.27 -7.13 32.94
N THR A 475 6.83 -5.92 32.97
CA THR A 475 6.11 -4.70 33.37
C THR A 475 5.18 -4.22 32.26
N PHE A 476 5.61 -4.34 31.01
CA PHE A 476 4.82 -4.00 29.83
C PHE A 476 5.04 -5.03 28.73
N GLY A 477 4.05 -5.91 28.56
CA GLY A 477 3.88 -6.79 27.41
C GLY A 477 2.96 -6.17 26.35
N ALA A 478 3.27 -6.38 25.08
CA ALA A 478 2.41 -6.00 23.99
C ALA A 478 2.45 -7.00 22.83
N ALA A 479 1.36 -7.11 22.09
CA ALA A 479 1.29 -7.89 20.86
C ALA A 479 0.62 -7.08 19.74
N SER A 480 0.86 -7.45 18.48
CA SER A 480 0.17 -6.89 17.32
C SER A 480 -0.33 -8.01 16.39
N ASP A 481 -1.35 -7.73 15.57
CA ASP A 481 -1.91 -8.72 14.65
C ASP A 481 -1.10 -8.87 13.36
N GLY A 482 -1.56 -9.76 12.48
CA GLY A 482 -0.87 -10.14 11.25
C GLY A 482 -0.37 -8.97 10.41
N ASP A 483 -1.22 -7.94 10.17
CA ASP A 483 -0.87 -6.76 9.38
C ASP A 483 -0.57 -5.49 10.19
N GLY A 484 -0.58 -5.58 11.52
CA GLY A 484 -0.10 -4.54 12.41
C GLY A 484 -1.10 -3.43 12.75
N ASP A 485 -2.38 -3.62 12.41
CA ASP A 485 -3.44 -2.64 12.65
C ASP A 485 -4.09 -2.81 14.04
N ARG A 486 -3.73 -3.87 14.80
CA ARG A 486 -4.21 -4.09 16.18
C ARG A 486 -3.09 -4.15 17.21
N ASN A 487 -3.45 -3.90 18.47
CA ASN A 487 -2.55 -4.04 19.61
C ASN A 487 -3.24 -4.59 20.87
N MET A 488 -2.52 -5.44 21.59
CA MET A 488 -2.83 -5.79 22.98
C MET A 488 -1.81 -5.14 23.91
N ILE A 489 -2.29 -4.66 25.06
CA ILE A 489 -1.46 -4.07 26.12
C ILE A 489 -1.72 -4.85 27.41
N ILE A 490 -0.65 -5.39 28.00
CA ILE A 490 -0.72 -6.20 29.22
C ILE A 490 0.49 -5.89 30.11
N GLY A 491 0.32 -6.02 31.42
CA GLY A 491 1.42 -6.06 32.38
C GLY A 491 1.14 -7.17 33.39
N LYS A 492 2.13 -7.50 34.22
CA LYS A 492 1.93 -8.52 35.26
C LYS A 492 0.69 -8.20 36.13
N GLY A 493 -0.26 -9.12 36.17
CA GLY A 493 -1.50 -9.03 36.93
C GLY A 493 -2.46 -7.92 36.46
N VAL A 494 -2.29 -7.40 35.24
CA VAL A 494 -3.16 -6.36 34.68
C VAL A 494 -3.30 -6.48 33.17
N PHE A 495 -4.54 -6.61 32.70
CA PHE A 495 -4.90 -6.49 31.28
C PHE A 495 -5.56 -5.13 31.05
N VAL A 496 -5.09 -4.39 30.03
CA VAL A 496 -5.74 -3.13 29.62
C VAL A 496 -6.73 -3.47 28.52
N THR A 497 -8.03 -3.31 28.81
CA THR A 497 -9.04 -3.51 27.78
C THR A 497 -8.81 -2.52 26.63
N PRO A 498 -9.06 -2.89 25.36
CA PRO A 498 -8.86 -1.96 24.24
C PRO A 498 -9.68 -0.66 24.37
N SER A 499 -10.86 -0.75 24.98
CA SER A 499 -11.72 0.40 25.26
C SER A 499 -11.10 1.35 26.30
N ASP A 500 -10.50 0.81 27.37
CA ASP A 500 -9.76 1.63 28.35
C ASP A 500 -8.46 2.18 27.73
N SER A 501 -7.78 1.40 26.89
CA SER A 501 -6.53 1.79 26.22
C SER A 501 -6.70 3.08 25.43
N VAL A 502 -7.70 3.15 24.55
CA VAL A 502 -7.96 4.37 23.76
C VAL A 502 -8.38 5.55 24.64
N ALA A 503 -9.16 5.31 25.72
CA ALA A 503 -9.56 6.36 26.65
C ALA A 503 -8.36 6.93 27.40
N ILE A 504 -7.42 6.09 27.85
CA ILE A 504 -6.19 6.50 28.53
C ILE A 504 -5.28 7.27 27.57
N ILE A 505 -5.07 6.77 26.35
CA ILE A 505 -4.27 7.49 25.34
C ILE A 505 -4.89 8.86 25.05
N ALA A 506 -6.23 8.94 24.95
CA ALA A 506 -6.92 10.21 24.79
C ALA A 506 -6.73 11.14 26.00
N ASP A 507 -6.79 10.63 27.25
CA ASP A 507 -6.57 11.46 28.44
C ASP A 507 -5.15 12.04 28.49
N TRP A 508 -4.17 11.19 28.18
CA TRP A 508 -2.76 11.55 28.22
C TRP A 508 -2.23 12.19 26.93
N ALA A 509 -3.07 12.45 25.92
CA ALA A 509 -2.63 13.00 24.64
C ALA A 509 -1.72 14.24 24.75
N HIS A 510 -1.91 15.07 25.77
CA HIS A 510 -1.12 16.27 26.04
C HIS A 510 0.40 16.02 26.24
N VAL A 511 0.82 14.80 26.61
CA VAL A 511 2.25 14.44 26.75
C VAL A 511 2.87 13.89 25.46
N ILE A 512 2.07 13.69 24.42
CA ILE A 512 2.53 13.21 23.11
C ILE A 512 2.78 14.45 22.22
N PRO A 513 4.02 14.67 21.70
CA PRO A 513 4.36 15.86 20.93
C PRO A 513 3.38 16.21 19.80
N TYR A 514 2.88 15.21 19.08
CA TYR A 514 1.91 15.37 18.00
C TYR A 514 0.61 16.09 18.40
N PHE A 515 0.14 15.92 19.64
CA PHE A 515 -1.12 16.51 20.13
C PHE A 515 -0.92 17.75 21.00
N LYS A 516 0.27 18.37 21.00
CA LYS A 516 0.51 19.64 21.74
C LYS A 516 -0.44 20.78 21.35
N GLY A 517 -0.98 20.74 20.13
CA GLY A 517 -2.00 21.69 19.65
C GLY A 517 -3.41 21.45 20.19
N GLY A 518 -3.62 20.40 21.00
CA GLY A 518 -4.94 19.98 21.48
C GLY A 518 -5.61 18.93 20.60
N LEU A 519 -6.70 18.38 21.10
CA LEU A 519 -7.52 17.37 20.41
C LEU A 519 -8.66 18.05 19.65
N LYS A 520 -8.90 17.61 18.41
CA LYS A 520 -10.01 18.07 17.56
C LYS A 520 -11.34 17.43 17.97
N GLY A 521 -11.27 16.14 18.31
CA GLY A 521 -12.40 15.31 18.73
C GLY A 521 -11.92 13.88 18.99
N LEU A 522 -12.81 13.07 19.58
CA LEU A 522 -12.59 11.69 19.95
C LEU A 522 -13.68 10.80 19.38
N ALA A 523 -13.37 9.56 19.02
CA ALA A 523 -14.38 8.65 18.50
C ALA A 523 -14.16 7.21 18.91
N ARG A 524 -15.25 6.44 18.95
CA ARG A 524 -15.23 4.99 19.10
C ARG A 524 -16.28 4.33 18.22
N SER A 525 -16.09 3.04 17.95
CA SER A 525 -17.19 2.26 17.37
C SER A 525 -18.28 2.00 18.42
N MET A 526 -19.52 1.83 17.97
CA MET A 526 -20.69 1.63 18.83
C MET A 526 -20.53 0.48 19.83
N PRO A 527 -19.95 -0.69 19.47
CA PRO A 527 -19.70 -1.77 20.43
C PRO A 527 -18.62 -1.49 21.47
N THR A 528 -17.78 -0.48 21.26
CA THR A 528 -16.70 -0.13 22.18
C THR A 528 -17.28 0.53 23.43
N SER A 529 -16.69 0.25 24.61
CA SER A 529 -17.18 0.82 25.87
C SER A 529 -17.14 2.35 25.86
N GLY A 530 -18.01 2.97 26.65
CA GLY A 530 -18.13 4.42 26.77
C GLY A 530 -17.01 5.11 27.55
N ALA A 531 -15.89 4.43 27.84
CA ALA A 531 -14.77 4.99 28.59
C ALA A 531 -14.22 6.28 27.94
N ILE A 532 -14.02 6.26 26.61
CA ILE A 532 -13.53 7.44 25.87
C ILE A 532 -14.54 8.60 25.88
N ASP A 533 -15.85 8.31 25.98
CA ASP A 533 -16.89 9.33 26.05
C ASP A 533 -16.77 10.15 27.34
N ARG A 534 -16.35 9.49 28.44
CA ARG A 534 -16.06 10.16 29.72
C ARG A 534 -14.89 11.13 29.58
N VAL A 535 -13.86 10.72 28.86
CA VAL A 535 -12.68 11.57 28.56
C VAL A 535 -13.07 12.74 27.68
N ALA A 536 -13.85 12.51 26.61
CA ALA A 536 -14.33 13.55 25.71
C ALA A 536 -15.10 14.64 26.46
N LYS A 537 -16.01 14.24 27.36
CA LYS A 537 -16.80 15.15 28.21
C LYS A 537 -15.90 16.00 29.11
N VAL A 538 -14.94 15.40 29.80
CA VAL A 538 -14.04 16.14 30.72
C VAL A 538 -13.09 17.08 29.97
N LYS A 539 -12.62 16.67 28.79
CA LYS A 539 -11.76 17.50 27.94
C LYS A 539 -12.53 18.54 27.12
N ASN A 540 -13.87 18.51 27.15
CA ASN A 540 -14.73 19.39 26.39
C ASN A 540 -14.43 19.36 24.88
N VAL A 541 -14.30 18.15 24.33
CA VAL A 541 -14.14 17.90 22.89
C VAL A 541 -15.30 17.06 22.37
N GLU A 542 -15.58 17.16 21.08
CA GLU A 542 -16.66 16.38 20.45
C GLU A 542 -16.34 14.88 20.51
N GLY A 543 -17.34 14.08 20.89
CA GLY A 543 -17.27 12.62 20.96
C GLY A 543 -18.18 11.99 19.90
N PHE A 544 -17.67 11.08 19.09
CA PHE A 544 -18.42 10.40 18.03
C PHE A 544 -18.56 8.90 18.31
N GLU A 545 -19.79 8.40 18.23
CA GLU A 545 -20.09 6.98 18.18
C GLU A 545 -20.41 6.59 16.74
N VAL A 546 -19.58 5.73 16.13
CA VAL A 546 -19.69 5.32 14.72
C VAL A 546 -19.93 3.82 14.59
N PRO A 547 -20.35 3.29 13.44
CA PRO A 547 -20.41 1.84 13.24
C PRO A 547 -19.00 1.22 13.25
N THR A 548 -18.91 -0.10 13.47
CA THR A 548 -17.63 -0.81 13.36
C THR A 548 -17.08 -0.75 11.93
N GLY A 549 -15.79 -0.46 11.81
CA GLY A 549 -15.09 -0.32 10.53
C GLY A 549 -14.40 1.04 10.42
N TRP A 550 -13.10 1.02 10.15
CA TRP A 550 -12.26 2.22 10.25
C TRP A 550 -12.59 3.34 9.24
N LYS A 551 -13.30 2.99 8.14
CA LYS A 551 -13.75 3.94 7.12
C LYS A 551 -14.55 5.13 7.68
N PHE A 552 -15.36 4.93 8.74
CA PHE A 552 -16.15 6.00 9.35
C PHE A 552 -15.28 7.01 10.10
N PHE A 553 -14.20 6.56 10.73
CA PHE A 553 -13.22 7.47 11.33
C PHE A 553 -12.46 8.26 10.26
N GLY A 554 -12.17 7.64 9.11
CA GLY A 554 -11.51 8.30 7.98
C GLY A 554 -12.22 9.59 7.54
N ASN A 555 -13.54 9.54 7.38
CA ASN A 555 -14.35 10.71 7.04
C ASN A 555 -14.21 11.85 8.08
N LEU A 556 -14.29 11.51 9.38
CA LEU A 556 -14.14 12.48 10.47
C LEU A 556 -12.72 13.07 10.52
N MET A 557 -11.68 12.26 10.27
CA MET A 557 -10.28 12.71 10.22
C MET A 557 -10.03 13.65 9.03
N ASP A 558 -10.58 13.33 7.85
CA ASP A 558 -10.45 14.15 6.65
C ASP A 558 -11.19 15.50 6.79
N ALA A 559 -12.30 15.52 7.53
CA ALA A 559 -13.01 16.74 7.89
C ALA A 559 -12.35 17.53 9.04
N GLY A 560 -11.23 17.06 9.59
CA GLY A 560 -10.54 17.71 10.71
C GLY A 560 -11.32 17.69 12.03
N LYS A 561 -12.25 16.75 12.21
CA LYS A 561 -13.08 16.62 13.41
C LYS A 561 -12.57 15.58 14.41
N LEU A 562 -11.62 14.74 14.01
CA LEU A 562 -11.17 13.61 14.82
C LEU A 562 -9.65 13.61 14.99
N SER A 563 -9.19 13.41 16.23
CA SER A 563 -7.77 13.24 16.56
C SER A 563 -7.43 11.81 16.95
N ILE A 564 -8.16 11.22 17.90
CA ILE A 564 -7.88 9.87 18.42
C ILE A 564 -9.17 9.04 18.38
N CYS A 565 -9.07 7.81 17.92
CA CYS A 565 -10.17 6.87 17.93
C CYS A 565 -9.74 5.43 18.18
N GLY A 566 -10.72 4.59 18.54
CA GLY A 566 -10.46 3.20 18.86
C GLY A 566 -11.67 2.30 18.70
N GLU A 567 -11.38 1.00 18.62
CA GLU A 567 -12.36 -0.07 18.55
C GLU A 567 -12.00 -1.11 19.62
N GLU A 568 -13.02 -1.66 20.28
CA GLU A 568 -12.88 -2.74 21.26
C GLU A 568 -12.15 -3.99 20.72
N SER A 569 -12.12 -4.14 19.40
CA SER A 569 -11.40 -5.19 18.68
C SER A 569 -9.89 -4.91 18.59
N PHE A 570 -9.27 -4.49 19.70
CA PHE A 570 -7.83 -4.21 19.81
C PHE A 570 -7.33 -3.12 18.85
N GLY A 571 -8.22 -2.21 18.43
CA GLY A 571 -7.92 -1.18 17.45
C GLY A 571 -7.72 0.18 18.08
N THR A 572 -6.62 0.86 17.77
CA THR A 572 -6.39 2.24 18.22
C THR A 572 -5.62 3.00 17.15
N GLY A 573 -5.88 4.29 17.01
CA GLY A 573 -5.18 5.12 16.02
C GLY A 573 -5.52 6.60 16.16
N SER A 574 -4.89 7.39 15.28
CA SER A 574 -5.08 8.83 15.21
C SER A 574 -5.02 9.34 13.76
N ASP A 575 -5.24 10.63 13.56
CA ASP A 575 -5.27 11.25 12.22
C ASP A 575 -3.90 11.35 11.50
N HIS A 576 -2.83 10.81 12.10
CA HIS A 576 -1.51 10.68 11.48
C HIS A 576 -1.56 9.85 10.18
N ILE A 577 -2.39 8.81 10.16
CA ILE A 577 -2.70 7.98 9.00
C ILE A 577 -4.23 7.80 8.86
N ARG A 578 -4.68 6.85 8.04
CA ARG A 578 -6.12 6.54 7.85
C ARG A 578 -6.44 5.05 8.08
N GLU A 579 -5.63 4.40 8.89
CA GLU A 579 -5.83 3.04 9.39
C GLU A 579 -5.67 3.03 10.91
N LYS A 580 -6.09 1.93 11.55
CA LYS A 580 -5.62 1.65 12.91
C LYS A 580 -4.10 1.45 12.89
N ASP A 581 -3.45 1.62 14.03
CA ASP A 581 -2.02 1.41 14.14
C ASP A 581 -1.65 0.82 15.51
N GLY A 582 -1.28 -0.47 15.50
CA GLY A 582 -0.92 -1.19 16.71
C GLY A 582 0.39 -0.72 17.34
N LEU A 583 1.44 -0.53 16.54
CA LEU A 583 2.74 -0.07 17.03
C LEU A 583 2.68 1.38 17.51
N TRP A 584 1.89 2.23 16.86
CA TRP A 584 1.61 3.58 17.34
C TRP A 584 1.01 3.57 18.75
N ALA A 585 0.03 2.68 19.02
CA ALA A 585 -0.57 2.58 20.34
C ALA A 585 0.41 2.08 21.41
N ILE A 586 1.26 1.12 21.05
CA ILE A 586 2.30 0.58 21.95
C ILE A 586 3.33 1.67 22.28
N VAL A 587 3.79 2.44 21.29
CA VAL A 587 4.72 3.54 21.50
C VAL A 587 4.05 4.70 22.26
N ALA A 588 2.75 4.95 22.03
CA ALA A 588 1.98 5.91 22.82
C ALA A 588 1.97 5.52 24.31
N TRP A 589 1.71 4.25 24.63
CA TRP A 589 1.80 3.74 26.00
C TRP A 589 3.20 3.90 26.61
N LEU A 590 4.27 3.58 25.87
CA LEU A 590 5.64 3.82 26.34
C LEU A 590 5.90 5.30 26.65
N ASN A 591 5.46 6.21 25.77
CA ASN A 591 5.58 7.66 25.96
C ASN A 591 4.80 8.12 27.20
N ILE A 592 3.58 7.61 27.40
CA ILE A 592 2.72 7.95 28.53
C ILE A 592 3.34 7.45 29.85
N ILE A 593 3.82 6.20 29.89
CA ILE A 593 4.50 5.64 31.07
C ILE A 593 5.75 6.47 31.41
N ALA A 594 6.55 6.81 30.39
CA ALA A 594 7.76 7.62 30.58
C ALA A 594 7.45 9.02 31.11
N ALA A 595 6.41 9.69 30.57
CA ALA A 595 5.95 10.99 31.04
C ALA A 595 5.39 10.93 32.47
N ALA A 596 4.53 9.95 32.76
CA ALA A 596 3.96 9.76 34.09
C ALA A 596 5.05 9.55 35.16
N ASN A 597 6.15 8.88 34.82
CA ASN A 597 7.29 8.65 35.72
C ASN A 597 8.14 9.91 35.99
N GLN A 598 7.96 11.00 35.25
CA GLN A 598 8.59 12.28 35.59
C GLN A 598 7.98 12.88 36.86
N GLU A 599 6.68 12.65 37.09
CA GLU A 599 5.92 13.16 38.23
C GLU A 599 5.71 12.10 39.32
N HIS A 600 5.55 10.85 38.91
CA HIS A 600 5.22 9.72 39.76
C HIS A 600 6.18 8.54 39.54
N LYS A 601 7.36 8.63 40.14
CA LYS A 601 8.39 7.60 40.02
C LYS A 601 7.86 6.21 40.42
N GLY A 602 8.07 5.23 39.55
CA GLY A 602 7.69 3.84 39.75
C GLY A 602 6.29 3.48 39.23
N TRP A 603 5.53 4.44 38.68
CA TRP A 603 4.24 4.13 38.07
C TRP A 603 4.37 3.17 36.88
N ASN A 604 3.51 2.18 36.85
CA ASN A 604 3.37 1.21 35.76
C ASN A 604 1.95 1.27 35.16
N ILE A 605 1.63 0.31 34.27
CA ILE A 605 0.33 0.20 33.60
C ILE A 605 -0.83 0.17 34.60
N LYS A 606 -0.71 -0.60 35.69
CA LYS A 606 -1.75 -0.74 36.71
C LYS A 606 -2.02 0.59 37.42
N ASP A 607 -0.97 1.36 37.72
CA ASP A 607 -1.12 2.65 38.38
C ASP A 607 -1.82 3.66 37.48
N ILE A 608 -1.47 3.70 36.19
CA ILE A 608 -2.11 4.56 35.19
C ILE A 608 -3.58 4.17 35.01
N LEU A 609 -3.88 2.87 34.94
CA LEU A 609 -5.24 2.35 34.83
C LEU A 609 -6.08 2.70 36.07
N GLN A 610 -5.51 2.53 37.27
CA GLN A 610 -6.19 2.89 38.51
C GLN A 610 -6.42 4.40 38.62
N ALA A 611 -5.45 5.22 38.21
CA ALA A 611 -5.60 6.67 38.16
C ALA A 611 -6.72 7.07 37.19
N HIS A 612 -6.83 6.38 36.04
CA HIS A 612 -7.94 6.56 35.11
C HIS A 612 -9.29 6.23 35.77
N TYR A 613 -9.42 5.06 36.40
CA TYR A 613 -10.66 4.68 37.07
C TYR A 613 -11.05 5.63 38.20
N ASN A 614 -10.08 6.08 39.02
CA ASN A 614 -10.33 7.06 40.08
C ASN A 614 -10.86 8.40 39.55
N LYS A 615 -10.48 8.78 38.33
CA LYS A 615 -10.87 10.06 37.72
C LYS A 615 -12.17 9.96 36.94
N TYR A 616 -12.44 8.82 36.29
CA TYR A 616 -13.52 8.68 35.30
C TYR A 616 -14.59 7.65 35.67
N GLY A 617 -14.40 6.88 36.73
CA GLY A 617 -15.13 5.63 36.94
C GLY A 617 -14.58 4.50 36.08
N ARG A 618 -15.14 3.30 36.24
CA ARG A 618 -14.76 2.12 35.47
C ARG A 618 -15.91 1.68 34.57
N ASN A 619 -15.64 1.53 33.28
CA ASN A 619 -16.52 0.85 32.33
C ASN A 619 -16.09 -0.61 32.25
N PHE A 620 -16.69 -1.47 33.10
CA PHE A 620 -16.52 -2.91 32.94
C PHE A 620 -17.01 -3.31 31.55
N PHE A 621 -16.20 -4.08 30.84
CA PHE A 621 -16.47 -4.46 29.46
C PHE A 621 -16.03 -5.90 29.21
N SER A 622 -16.83 -6.64 28.44
CA SER A 622 -16.40 -7.91 27.86
C SER A 622 -17.12 -8.19 26.54
N ARG A 623 -16.43 -8.91 25.64
CA ARG A 623 -16.97 -9.43 24.39
C ARG A 623 -16.89 -10.95 24.37
N TYR A 624 -18.01 -11.58 24.03
CA TYR A 624 -18.14 -13.01 23.80
C TYR A 624 -18.31 -13.26 22.30
N ASP A 625 -17.38 -13.99 21.71
CA ASP A 625 -17.44 -14.38 20.30
C ASP A 625 -17.84 -15.85 20.17
N TYR A 626 -18.91 -16.11 19.41
CA TYR A 626 -19.36 -17.44 19.02
C TYR A 626 -19.06 -17.62 17.53
N GLU A 627 -17.87 -18.14 17.27
CA GLU A 627 -17.33 -18.30 15.92
C GLU A 627 -17.87 -19.57 15.25
N GLU A 628 -17.94 -19.55 13.92
CA GLU A 628 -18.36 -20.69 13.08
C GLU A 628 -19.72 -21.30 13.52
N VAL A 629 -20.67 -20.44 13.87
CA VAL A 629 -22.05 -20.86 14.10
C VAL A 629 -22.78 -21.01 12.76
N ASP A 630 -23.79 -21.88 12.74
CA ASP A 630 -24.66 -22.02 11.57
C ASP A 630 -25.32 -20.69 11.23
N SER A 631 -25.21 -20.28 9.96
CA SER A 631 -25.68 -18.97 9.51
C SER A 631 -27.19 -18.83 9.64
N GLN A 632 -27.97 -19.88 9.40
CA GLN A 632 -29.42 -19.82 9.51
C GLN A 632 -29.86 -19.70 10.97
N ALA A 633 -29.27 -20.50 11.86
CA ALA A 633 -29.49 -20.42 13.30
C ALA A 633 -29.15 -19.03 13.86
N ALA A 634 -28.02 -18.46 13.45
CA ALA A 634 -27.61 -17.12 13.86
C ALA A 634 -28.59 -16.04 13.37
N ASN A 635 -29.05 -16.13 12.12
CA ASN A 635 -30.07 -15.22 11.58
C ASN A 635 -31.40 -15.33 12.35
N ASN A 636 -31.84 -16.56 12.68
CA ASN A 636 -33.06 -16.77 13.46
C ASN A 636 -32.96 -16.15 14.86
N MET A 637 -31.80 -16.22 15.51
CA MET A 637 -31.54 -15.56 16.79
C MET A 637 -31.63 -14.03 16.68
N ILE A 638 -31.06 -13.44 15.62
CA ILE A 638 -31.15 -12.00 15.37
C ILE A 638 -32.60 -11.57 15.09
N GLU A 639 -33.37 -12.37 14.34
CA GLU A 639 -34.79 -12.12 14.10
C GLU A 639 -35.59 -12.19 15.42
N HIS A 640 -35.30 -13.17 16.27
CA HIS A 640 -35.90 -13.27 17.61
C HIS A 640 -35.64 -12.01 18.44
N LEU A 641 -34.38 -11.58 18.55
CA LEU A 641 -34.01 -10.36 19.27
C LEU A 641 -34.70 -9.12 18.69
N THR A 642 -34.74 -9.00 17.37
CA THR A 642 -35.40 -7.87 16.69
C THR A 642 -36.87 -7.78 17.06
N LYS A 643 -37.60 -8.89 17.05
CA LYS A 643 -39.02 -8.94 17.48
C LYS A 643 -39.19 -8.62 18.96
N THR A 644 -38.30 -9.15 19.80
CA THR A 644 -38.34 -8.89 21.25
C THR A 644 -38.16 -7.39 21.54
N PHE A 645 -37.28 -6.71 20.79
CA PHE A 645 -37.00 -5.29 20.99
C PHE A 645 -38.18 -4.36 20.68
N GLU A 646 -39.18 -4.83 19.92
CA GLU A 646 -40.40 -4.05 19.65
C GLU A 646 -41.23 -3.75 20.91
N THR A 647 -41.02 -4.49 22.01
CA THR A 647 -41.86 -4.39 23.22
C THR A 647 -41.10 -4.36 24.55
N ILE A 648 -39.76 -4.43 24.52
CA ILE A 648 -38.94 -4.66 25.73
C ILE A 648 -38.67 -3.37 26.54
N ASP A 649 -38.86 -2.19 25.95
CA ASP A 649 -38.59 -0.92 26.62
C ASP A 649 -39.43 -0.77 27.90
N GLY A 650 -38.79 -0.39 29.01
CA GLY A 650 -39.41 -0.30 30.33
C GLY A 650 -39.55 -1.63 31.10
N THR A 651 -39.25 -2.78 30.47
CA THR A 651 -39.28 -4.07 31.17
C THR A 651 -38.10 -4.24 32.12
N GLN A 652 -38.30 -5.08 33.15
CA GLN A 652 -37.27 -5.46 34.09
C GLN A 652 -36.74 -6.85 33.76
N LEU A 653 -35.42 -6.96 33.55
CA LEU A 653 -34.73 -8.22 33.30
C LEU A 653 -33.89 -8.59 34.52
N LYS A 654 -34.10 -9.80 35.04
CA LYS A 654 -33.43 -10.29 36.24
C LYS A 654 -32.30 -11.25 35.89
N ALA A 655 -31.16 -11.11 36.55
CA ALA A 655 -30.09 -12.10 36.50
C ALA A 655 -30.57 -13.46 37.06
N THR A 656 -29.96 -14.54 36.59
CA THR A 656 -30.35 -15.91 36.98
C THR A 656 -29.72 -16.36 38.30
N THR A 657 -28.56 -15.81 38.67
CA THR A 657 -27.79 -16.21 39.86
C THR A 657 -27.81 -15.18 40.99
N SER A 658 -28.48 -14.04 40.82
CA SER A 658 -28.60 -12.99 41.84
C SER A 658 -29.93 -12.26 41.79
N ASP A 659 -30.18 -11.39 42.78
CA ASP A 659 -31.35 -10.50 42.79
C ASP A 659 -31.18 -9.23 41.94
N THR A 660 -30.05 -9.10 41.24
CA THR A 660 -29.76 -7.97 40.35
C THR A 660 -30.80 -7.90 39.23
N THR A 661 -31.37 -6.71 39.04
CA THR A 661 -32.39 -6.44 38.03
C THR A 661 -31.97 -5.22 37.22
N PHE A 662 -32.15 -5.28 35.90
CA PHE A 662 -31.86 -4.20 34.98
C PHE A 662 -33.16 -3.76 34.29
N THR A 663 -33.48 -2.47 34.39
CA THR A 663 -34.64 -1.88 33.70
C THR A 663 -34.20 -1.38 32.33
N VAL A 664 -34.82 -1.88 31.27
CA VAL A 664 -34.52 -1.45 29.90
C VAL A 664 -34.98 -0.01 29.71
N LYS A 665 -34.06 0.87 29.32
CA LYS A 665 -34.35 2.27 29.01
C LYS A 665 -34.75 2.43 27.54
N GLU A 666 -33.96 1.85 26.65
CA GLU A 666 -34.15 1.90 25.21
C GLU A 666 -33.47 0.71 24.54
N SER A 667 -34.04 0.26 23.44
CA SER A 667 -33.50 -0.80 22.60
C SER A 667 -33.64 -0.44 21.12
N GLY A 668 -32.84 -1.07 20.26
CA GLY A 668 -32.94 -0.79 18.83
C GLY A 668 -31.89 -1.48 17.98
N ASN A 669 -31.84 -1.06 16.72
CA ASN A 669 -30.82 -1.46 15.76
C ASN A 669 -30.06 -0.21 15.29
N PHE A 670 -28.77 -0.14 15.63
CA PHE A 670 -27.97 1.07 15.45
C PHE A 670 -27.97 1.52 13.99
N SER A 671 -28.20 2.81 13.79
CA SER A 671 -28.12 3.49 12.51
C SER A 671 -27.27 4.73 12.68
N TYR A 672 -26.36 4.95 11.74
CA TYR A 672 -25.46 6.09 11.74
C TYR A 672 -25.69 6.93 10.49
N THR A 673 -25.86 8.23 10.69
CA THR A 673 -25.84 9.22 9.60
C THR A 673 -24.50 9.93 9.67
N ASP A 674 -23.65 9.74 8.66
CA ASP A 674 -22.35 10.35 8.62
C ASP A 674 -22.48 11.89 8.55
N PRO A 675 -21.88 12.64 9.50
CA PRO A 675 -22.06 14.09 9.58
C PRO A 675 -21.27 14.84 8.49
N ILE A 676 -20.46 14.14 7.69
CA ILE A 676 -19.61 14.72 6.64
C ILE A 676 -20.27 14.55 5.27
N ASP A 677 -20.66 13.33 4.91
CA ASP A 677 -21.21 13.03 3.58
C ASP A 677 -22.73 12.76 3.57
N GLY A 678 -23.37 12.68 4.74
CA GLY A 678 -24.81 12.44 4.88
C GLY A 678 -25.26 11.02 4.56
N SER A 679 -24.33 10.09 4.29
CA SER A 679 -24.65 8.68 4.07
C SER A 679 -25.23 8.04 5.32
N VAL A 680 -26.12 7.05 5.13
CA VAL A 680 -26.82 6.38 6.23
C VAL A 680 -26.48 4.89 6.23
N SER A 681 -25.79 4.45 7.27
CA SER A 681 -25.50 3.03 7.54
C SER A 681 -26.51 2.49 8.55
N LYS A 682 -27.50 1.73 8.08
CA LYS A 682 -28.51 1.06 8.91
C LYS A 682 -28.05 -0.32 9.36
N ASN A 683 -28.74 -0.90 10.34
CA ASN A 683 -28.57 -2.29 10.77
C ASN A 683 -27.17 -2.64 11.29
N GLN A 684 -26.54 -1.72 12.01
CA GLN A 684 -25.13 -1.84 12.40
C GLN A 684 -24.89 -2.60 13.72
N GLY A 685 -25.97 -3.02 14.38
CA GLY A 685 -25.94 -3.87 15.57
C GLY A 685 -27.16 -3.65 16.45
N LEU A 686 -27.68 -4.74 17.00
CA LEU A 686 -28.77 -4.68 17.96
C LEU A 686 -28.20 -4.22 19.30
N TYR A 687 -28.86 -3.28 19.97
CA TYR A 687 -28.41 -2.76 21.26
C TYR A 687 -29.57 -2.63 22.25
N ILE A 688 -29.21 -2.70 23.54
CA ILE A 688 -30.03 -2.32 24.68
C ILE A 688 -29.20 -1.39 25.56
N VAL A 689 -29.81 -0.32 26.02
CA VAL A 689 -29.31 0.54 27.09
C VAL A 689 -30.24 0.42 28.28
N PHE A 690 -29.67 0.20 29.46
CA PHE A 690 -30.41 0.11 30.72
C PHE A 690 -30.40 1.46 31.45
N GLN A 691 -31.32 1.63 32.41
CA GLN A 691 -31.46 2.89 33.16
C GLN A 691 -30.22 3.28 33.99
N ASP A 692 -29.44 2.29 34.42
CA ASP A 692 -28.16 2.47 35.12
C ASP A 692 -26.99 2.84 34.19
N GLY A 693 -27.25 2.89 32.87
CA GLY A 693 -26.24 3.14 31.84
C GLY A 693 -25.50 1.89 31.36
N SER A 694 -25.83 0.71 31.88
CA SER A 694 -25.32 -0.56 31.35
C SER A 694 -25.80 -0.79 29.91
N ARG A 695 -25.02 -1.53 29.13
CA ARG A 695 -25.32 -1.81 27.71
C ARG A 695 -25.13 -3.28 27.37
N VAL A 696 -26.01 -3.79 26.51
CA VAL A 696 -25.86 -5.08 25.83
C VAL A 696 -25.95 -4.85 24.34
N ILE A 697 -25.01 -5.39 23.58
CA ILE A 697 -24.94 -5.22 22.14
C ILE A 697 -24.78 -6.62 21.51
N VAL A 698 -25.51 -6.89 20.43
CA VAL A 698 -25.40 -8.15 19.67
C VAL A 698 -25.14 -7.81 18.21
N ARG A 699 -24.06 -8.36 17.66
CA ARG A 699 -23.70 -8.19 16.24
C ARG A 699 -23.49 -9.53 15.58
N LEU A 700 -24.04 -9.66 14.38
CA LEU A 700 -23.76 -10.76 13.48
C LEU A 700 -22.71 -10.32 12.47
N SER A 701 -21.54 -10.97 12.49
CA SER A 701 -20.46 -10.71 11.53
C SER A 701 -20.48 -11.76 10.42
N GLY A 702 -20.45 -11.32 9.17
CA GLY A 702 -20.54 -12.17 7.97
C GLY A 702 -19.18 -12.54 7.35
N THR A 703 -18.11 -12.61 8.13
CA THR A 703 -16.73 -12.66 7.61
C THR A 703 -15.89 -13.82 8.12
N GLY A 704 -16.50 -14.96 8.42
CA GLY A 704 -15.75 -16.21 8.52
C GLY A 704 -15.55 -16.82 7.13
N SER A 705 -14.40 -17.45 6.87
CA SER A 705 -14.24 -18.36 5.73
C SER A 705 -15.19 -19.57 5.79
N SER A 706 -15.77 -19.82 6.97
CA SER A 706 -16.35 -21.10 7.39
C SER A 706 -17.68 -20.99 8.16
N GLY A 707 -18.36 -19.84 8.16
CA GLY A 707 -19.66 -19.67 8.87
C GLY A 707 -19.94 -18.24 9.32
N ALA A 708 -20.95 -18.07 10.17
CA ALA A 708 -21.26 -16.79 10.80
C ALA A 708 -20.57 -16.64 12.16
N THR A 709 -20.42 -15.41 12.65
CA THR A 709 -19.93 -15.14 14.01
C THR A 709 -20.89 -14.23 14.73
N ILE A 710 -21.40 -14.67 15.87
CA ILE A 710 -22.19 -13.84 16.78
C ILE A 710 -21.22 -13.22 17.79
N ARG A 711 -21.29 -11.90 17.94
CA ARG A 711 -20.53 -11.15 18.94
C ARG A 711 -21.51 -10.52 19.92
N LEU A 712 -21.39 -10.89 21.20
CA LEU A 712 -22.15 -10.34 22.30
C LEU A 712 -21.23 -9.45 23.13
N TYR A 713 -21.60 -8.18 23.30
CA TYR A 713 -20.84 -7.21 24.09
C TYR A 713 -21.68 -6.81 25.30
N VAL A 714 -21.03 -6.73 26.46
CA VAL A 714 -21.65 -6.31 27.71
C VAL A 714 -20.83 -5.20 28.34
N GLU A 715 -21.50 -4.18 28.85
CA GLU A 715 -20.86 -3.07 29.53
C GLU A 715 -21.65 -2.64 30.78
N LYS A 716 -20.94 -2.46 31.90
CA LYS A 716 -21.46 -1.86 33.13
C LYS A 716 -20.56 -0.70 33.54
N TYR A 717 -21.13 0.48 33.71
CA TYR A 717 -20.41 1.64 34.25
C TYR A 717 -20.54 1.68 35.77
N SER A 718 -19.43 1.90 36.47
CA SER A 718 -19.39 2.01 37.94
C SER A 718 -18.64 3.24 38.40
N THR A 719 -19.22 3.96 39.36
CA THR A 719 -18.58 5.03 40.13
C THR A 719 -18.10 4.56 41.50
N GLU A 720 -18.38 3.31 41.88
CA GLU A 720 -18.04 2.78 43.19
C GLU A 720 -16.58 2.34 43.22
N SER A 721 -15.72 3.13 43.88
CA SER A 721 -14.27 2.87 43.93
C SER A 721 -13.89 1.48 44.48
N SER A 722 -14.73 0.90 45.35
CA SER A 722 -14.55 -0.47 45.85
C SER A 722 -14.74 -1.54 44.77
N GLU A 723 -15.42 -1.23 43.67
CA GLU A 723 -15.59 -2.14 42.53
C GLU A 723 -14.41 -2.09 41.56
N TYR A 724 -13.60 -1.02 41.53
CA TYR A 724 -12.61 -0.82 40.47
C TYR A 724 -11.55 -1.93 40.37
N GLY A 725 -11.23 -2.61 41.48
CA GLY A 725 -10.30 -3.74 41.49
C GLY A 725 -10.92 -5.10 41.16
N GLN A 726 -12.24 -5.19 40.95
CA GLN A 726 -12.92 -6.46 40.71
C GLN A 726 -12.57 -7.05 39.34
N ASP A 727 -12.56 -8.38 39.25
CA ASP A 727 -12.49 -9.04 37.96
C ASP A 727 -13.69 -8.65 37.08
N ALA A 728 -13.45 -8.47 35.78
CA ALA A 728 -14.48 -8.00 34.86
C ALA A 728 -15.61 -9.02 34.68
N GLN A 729 -15.29 -10.32 34.63
CA GLN A 729 -16.29 -11.37 34.48
C GLN A 729 -17.18 -11.48 35.73
N VAL A 730 -16.60 -11.26 36.92
CA VAL A 730 -17.38 -11.18 38.17
C VAL A 730 -18.31 -9.96 38.17
N GLY A 731 -17.80 -8.76 37.83
CA GLY A 731 -18.59 -7.53 37.83
C GLY A 731 -19.70 -7.51 36.76
N LEU A 732 -19.52 -8.25 35.66
CA LEU A 732 -20.45 -8.32 34.53
C LEU A 732 -21.40 -9.52 34.59
N LEU A 733 -21.16 -10.51 35.44
CA LEU A 733 -21.91 -11.78 35.46
C LEU A 733 -23.43 -11.58 35.43
N PRO A 734 -24.05 -10.71 36.27
CA PRO A 734 -25.50 -10.51 36.22
C PRO A 734 -26.00 -10.00 34.86
N LEU A 735 -25.23 -9.13 34.20
CA LEU A 735 -25.59 -8.57 32.90
C LEU A 735 -25.38 -9.58 31.76
N ILE A 736 -24.33 -10.41 31.85
CA ILE A 736 -24.08 -11.52 30.92
C ILE A 736 -25.24 -12.51 30.95
N GLU A 737 -25.72 -12.87 32.13
CA GLU A 737 -26.87 -13.78 32.28
C GLU A 737 -28.14 -13.21 31.66
N VAL A 738 -28.42 -11.93 31.90
CA VAL A 738 -29.53 -11.22 31.25
C VAL A 738 -29.38 -11.25 29.73
N ALA A 739 -28.19 -10.97 29.20
CA ALA A 739 -27.94 -10.95 27.76
C ALA A 739 -28.11 -12.34 27.12
N LEU A 740 -27.63 -13.41 27.77
CA LEU A 740 -27.76 -14.78 27.28
C LEU A 740 -29.20 -15.28 27.35
N SER A 741 -29.92 -14.98 28.44
CA SER A 741 -31.33 -15.31 28.59
C SER A 741 -32.18 -14.61 27.52
N LEU A 742 -31.92 -13.32 27.30
CA LEU A 742 -32.65 -12.51 26.34
C LEU A 742 -32.41 -12.94 24.89
N SER A 743 -31.16 -13.23 24.53
CA SER A 743 -30.80 -13.63 23.17
C SER A 743 -31.22 -15.04 22.82
N LYS A 744 -31.46 -15.90 23.83
CA LYS A 744 -31.66 -17.34 23.65
C LYS A 744 -30.55 -17.98 22.83
N LEU A 745 -29.33 -17.44 22.94
CA LEU A 745 -28.20 -17.81 22.07
C LEU A 745 -27.94 -19.31 22.08
N GLN A 746 -27.98 -19.93 23.26
CA GLN A 746 -27.78 -21.37 23.42
C GLN A 746 -28.91 -22.18 22.75
N GLU A 747 -30.17 -21.75 22.85
CA GLU A 747 -31.31 -22.44 22.23
C GLU A 747 -31.19 -22.44 20.70
N PHE A 748 -30.79 -21.31 20.11
CA PHE A 748 -30.65 -21.19 18.66
C PHE A 748 -29.40 -21.88 18.10
N THR A 749 -28.25 -21.73 18.77
CA THR A 749 -26.95 -22.14 18.23
C THR A 749 -26.42 -23.46 18.77
N GLY A 750 -27.00 -23.96 19.87
CA GLY A 750 -26.46 -25.09 20.64
C GLY A 750 -25.16 -24.80 21.39
N ARG A 751 -24.61 -23.57 21.31
CA ARG A 751 -23.36 -23.21 21.98
C ARG A 751 -23.61 -22.91 23.46
N THR A 752 -22.93 -23.67 24.32
CA THR A 752 -22.99 -23.49 25.79
C THR A 752 -21.91 -22.56 26.34
N LYS A 753 -20.89 -22.24 25.52
CA LYS A 753 -19.79 -21.34 25.85
C LYS A 753 -19.34 -20.57 24.62
N PRO A 754 -18.82 -19.34 24.77
CA PRO A 754 -18.18 -18.62 23.67
C PRO A 754 -16.92 -19.36 23.20
N THR A 755 -16.54 -19.14 21.95
CA THR A 755 -15.25 -19.59 21.39
C THR A 755 -14.11 -18.74 21.97
N VAL A 756 -14.31 -17.42 22.03
CA VAL A 756 -13.34 -16.45 22.56
C VAL A 756 -14.05 -15.49 23.52
N ILE A 757 -13.38 -15.17 24.63
CA ILE A 757 -13.76 -14.10 25.56
C ILE A 757 -12.66 -13.03 25.50
N THR A 758 -13.07 -11.77 25.39
CA THR A 758 -12.19 -10.59 25.44
C THR A 758 -12.63 -9.64 26.53
#